data_AF-A0A8B9FW50-F1
#
_entry.id   AF-A0A8B9FW50-F1
#
_cell.length_a   1.000
_cell.length_b   1.000
_cell.length_c   1.000
_cell.angle_alpha   90.00
_cell.angle_beta   90.00
_cell.angle_gamma   90.00
#
_symmetry.space_group_name_H-M   'P 1'
#
loop_
_entity.id
_entity.type
_entity.pdbx_description
1 polymer ?
#
loop_
_entity_poly.entity_id
_entity_poly.type
_entity_poly.pdbx_seq_one_letter_code
_entity_poly.pdbx_strand_id
1 'polypeptide(L)'
;FSLPVYRKMELRSIPCRLPVMDVHGRIREVLAETIREELAPEHQQLSTEDLIKALRQRGIIDDVMKELKFVTDGNEKEKTSAPKPSTHFVDREPPVLKKTNIDPTRRYLYLQVLGGKAFLEHLQEPEPLPGQICSTFTLCLHFRNQRFRSKPVACACDPDFHDGFLLEVHKDSLGDGSKMVDATTMLSICDPVHMVLIKTDTFGETTLVASYFLEWRSVLAAENGITNVAVELLGVGTESKVSAGVLNVRLEMYPQLDKTLSPEVINTQFALERQKTAEKERLFLVYAKQWWREYLQIRPTHNTRLVKIFAQDENGVNRPVCSYIRPLRAGRLLDAPRQAARFVSVLGYERAPVIGGGGGKQEQWCTLLAFLCRNKGDCEDHANLLCSLLLGFGLEAFVCVGTKGKGVPHTWVMTLGTDGTVTFWESLTGHRYIHRPVKPDDPPLVEQPKPLYPYRTIGCVFNHQKFFGNCQPSDAVEVCVFDLHDESRWKPMSGEAIKSVCPPGSTSSVPPFPPLCDSTIDAAVASNEMELQLRLLVSEHRKDLGLSTVWDDHLSYLLSPALAAYELERATSISAGNEEFQDAVRRAVPDGHTFKGFPIHFVYRNARRAFATCLRSPFCEEIICCRGDQVRLAVRVRVFAYPESACAVWIMFACKYRSVL
;
A
#
# COMPACT_ATOMS: atom_id res chain seq x y z
N PHE A 1 -27.18 -28.08 21.46
CA PHE A 1 -27.37 -29.39 20.81
C PHE A 1 -26.02 -29.89 20.33
N SER A 2 -25.49 -30.84 21.06
CA SER A 2 -24.21 -31.52 20.86
C SER A 2 -24.38 -32.69 19.88
N LEU A 3 -23.50 -32.78 18.89
CA LEU A 3 -23.33 -33.98 18.05
C LEU A 3 -21.87 -34.48 18.19
N PRO A 4 -21.64 -35.81 18.08
CA PRO A 4 -20.61 -36.50 18.84
C PRO A 4 -19.28 -36.69 18.09
N VAL A 5 -18.26 -36.88 18.90
CA VAL A 5 -16.87 -37.18 18.57
C VAL A 5 -16.75 -38.65 18.13
N TYR A 6 -17.09 -39.00 16.89
CA TYR A 6 -16.64 -40.25 16.24
C TYR A 6 -16.85 -40.15 14.72
N ARG A 7 -16.04 -39.32 14.05
CA ARG A 7 -15.78 -39.38 12.59
C ARG A 7 -14.59 -38.49 12.17
N LYS A 8 -13.58 -38.34 13.03
CA LYS A 8 -12.38 -37.53 12.75
C LYS A 8 -11.17 -38.34 12.25
N MET A 9 -11.34 -39.62 11.91
CA MET A 9 -10.24 -40.51 11.51
C MET A 9 -10.35 -41.12 10.10
N GLU A 10 -11.29 -40.71 9.25
CA GLU A 10 -11.43 -41.25 7.87
C GLU A 10 -11.42 -40.20 6.74
N LEU A 11 -10.94 -38.97 6.98
CA LEU A 11 -10.79 -37.96 5.92
C LEU A 11 -9.33 -37.54 5.67
N ARG A 12 -8.37 -38.37 6.07
CA ARG A 12 -6.98 -38.32 5.57
C ARG A 12 -6.81 -39.40 4.51
N SER A 13 -7.16 -39.12 3.25
CA SER A 13 -6.61 -39.73 2.01
C SER A 13 -7.62 -39.75 0.85
N ILE A 14 -7.96 -38.60 0.25
CA ILE A 14 -8.42 -38.57 -1.15
C ILE A 14 -7.84 -37.32 -1.82
N PRO A 15 -6.89 -37.45 -2.78
CA PRO A 15 -6.44 -36.31 -3.57
C PRO A 15 -7.54 -35.93 -4.57
N CYS A 16 -8.11 -34.73 -4.41
CA CYS A 16 -9.04 -34.16 -5.39
C CYS A 16 -8.29 -33.85 -6.69
N ARG A 17 -8.32 -34.81 -7.62
CA ARG A 17 -8.18 -34.57 -9.05
C ARG A 17 -9.50 -34.00 -9.55
N LEU A 18 -9.50 -32.74 -9.98
CA LEU A 18 -10.48 -32.19 -10.92
C LEU A 18 -9.69 -31.69 -12.14
N PRO A 19 -10.08 -32.05 -13.37
CA PRO A 19 -9.27 -31.79 -14.55
C PRO A 19 -9.31 -30.30 -14.93
N VAL A 20 -8.13 -29.79 -15.28
CA VAL A 20 -7.95 -28.54 -16.03
C VAL A 20 -8.77 -28.66 -17.32
N MET A 21 -9.82 -27.85 -17.46
CA MET A 21 -10.60 -27.79 -18.70
C MET A 21 -9.84 -26.90 -19.71
N ASP A 22 -9.30 -27.52 -20.77
CA ASP A 22 -8.69 -26.82 -21.90
C ASP A 22 -9.77 -26.27 -22.84
N VAL A 23 -10.18 -25.03 -22.58
CA VAL A 23 -11.20 -24.31 -23.37
C VAL A 23 -10.72 -24.05 -24.80
N HIS A 24 -9.41 -23.85 -25.01
CA HIS A 24 -8.84 -23.62 -26.34
C HIS A 24 -8.74 -24.92 -27.15
N GLY A 25 -8.53 -26.06 -26.50
CA GLY A 25 -8.63 -27.39 -27.10
C GLY A 25 -10.04 -27.68 -27.61
N ARG A 26 -11.06 -27.37 -26.78
CA ARG A 26 -12.48 -27.55 -27.13
C ARG A 26 -12.96 -26.65 -28.27
N ILE A 27 -12.55 -25.39 -28.31
CA ILE A 27 -12.90 -24.49 -29.43
C ILE A 27 -12.26 -24.98 -30.73
N ARG A 28 -11.02 -25.49 -30.68
CA ARG A 28 -10.36 -26.13 -31.82
C ARG A 28 -11.05 -27.42 -32.25
N GLU A 29 -11.47 -28.26 -31.31
CA GLU A 29 -12.21 -29.50 -31.60
C GLU A 29 -13.56 -29.21 -32.24
N VAL A 30 -14.32 -28.24 -31.73
CA VAL A 30 -15.62 -27.84 -32.28
C VAL A 30 -15.47 -27.27 -33.70
N LEU A 31 -14.51 -26.36 -33.92
CA LEU A 31 -14.23 -25.83 -35.26
C LEU A 31 -13.72 -26.92 -36.22
N ALA A 32 -12.93 -27.88 -35.73
CA ALA A 32 -12.45 -29.01 -36.53
C ALA A 32 -13.56 -30.02 -36.83
N GLU A 33 -14.54 -30.21 -35.92
CA GLU A 33 -15.74 -31.03 -36.15
C GLU A 33 -16.66 -30.39 -37.19
N THR A 34 -16.92 -29.08 -37.10
CA THR A 34 -17.77 -28.38 -38.08
C THR A 34 -17.15 -28.41 -39.50
N ILE A 35 -15.82 -28.37 -39.60
CA ILE A 35 -15.12 -28.48 -40.89
C ILE A 35 -15.06 -29.93 -41.39
N ARG A 36 -15.01 -30.94 -40.50
CA ARG A 36 -15.05 -32.37 -40.88
C ARG A 36 -16.43 -32.84 -41.31
N GLU A 37 -17.51 -32.30 -40.76
CA GLU A 37 -18.87 -32.72 -41.12
C GLU A 37 -19.26 -32.31 -42.56
N GLU A 38 -18.60 -31.30 -43.14
CA GLU A 38 -18.87 -30.82 -44.50
C GLU A 38 -17.95 -31.43 -45.59
N LEU A 39 -16.91 -32.17 -45.21
CA LEU A 39 -15.97 -32.82 -46.12
C LEU A 39 -16.05 -34.35 -45.95
N ALA A 40 -16.40 -35.06 -47.02
CA ALA A 40 -16.73 -36.48 -47.01
C ALA A 40 -15.71 -37.38 -46.27
N PRO A 41 -16.16 -38.53 -45.70
CA PRO A 41 -15.50 -39.16 -44.56
C PRO A 41 -14.43 -40.18 -44.97
N GLU A 42 -13.27 -39.72 -45.43
CA GLU A 42 -12.08 -40.58 -45.50
C GLU A 42 -10.82 -39.84 -44.98
N HIS A 43 -10.55 -40.03 -43.68
CA HIS A 43 -9.27 -39.94 -42.96
C HIS A 43 -8.28 -38.80 -43.29
N GLN A 44 -8.12 -37.82 -42.36
CA GLN A 44 -6.89 -37.61 -41.54
C GLN A 44 -6.93 -36.28 -40.74
N GLN A 45 -6.11 -36.21 -39.68
CA GLN A 45 -5.89 -35.03 -38.85
C GLN A 45 -5.50 -33.81 -39.72
N LEU A 46 -6.36 -32.79 -39.74
CA LEU A 46 -6.12 -31.54 -40.46
C LEU A 46 -5.01 -30.73 -39.76
N SER A 47 -3.98 -30.34 -40.51
CA SER A 47 -2.91 -29.48 -40.00
C SER A 47 -3.40 -28.02 -39.88
N THR A 48 -2.70 -27.20 -39.08
CA THR A 48 -3.02 -25.76 -38.96
C THR A 48 -2.92 -25.02 -40.29
N GLU A 49 -2.04 -25.47 -41.19
CA GLU A 49 -1.92 -24.89 -42.54
C GLU A 49 -3.12 -25.20 -43.42
N ASP A 50 -3.69 -26.40 -43.32
CA ASP A 50 -4.89 -26.79 -44.08
C ASP A 50 -6.12 -25.98 -43.65
N LEU A 51 -6.24 -25.71 -42.34
CA LEU A 51 -7.31 -24.87 -41.79
C LEU A 51 -7.22 -23.42 -42.28
N ILE A 52 -6.01 -22.85 -42.32
CA ILE A 52 -5.76 -21.50 -42.85
C ILE A 52 -6.07 -21.44 -44.35
N LYS A 53 -5.75 -22.49 -45.10
CA LYS A 53 -6.03 -22.58 -46.54
C LYS A 53 -7.53 -22.67 -46.84
N ALA A 54 -8.28 -23.42 -46.03
CA ALA A 54 -9.74 -23.49 -46.11
C ALA A 54 -10.40 -22.14 -45.76
N LEU A 55 -9.89 -21.42 -44.76
CA LEU A 55 -10.36 -20.09 -44.39
C LEU A 55 -10.07 -19.03 -45.47
N ARG A 56 -8.95 -19.15 -46.20
CA ARG A 56 -8.67 -18.31 -47.38
C ARG A 56 -9.59 -18.65 -48.56
N GLN A 57 -9.84 -19.93 -48.84
CA GLN A 57 -10.76 -20.33 -49.91
C GLN A 57 -12.20 -19.89 -49.68
N ARG A 58 -12.62 -19.73 -48.41
CA ARG A 58 -13.93 -19.18 -48.04
C ARG A 58 -14.01 -17.65 -48.04
N GLY A 59 -12.93 -16.94 -48.41
CA GLY A 59 -12.92 -15.47 -48.51
C GLY A 59 -12.92 -14.72 -47.16
N ILE A 60 -12.94 -15.45 -46.03
CA ILE A 60 -13.08 -14.86 -44.68
C ILE A 60 -11.84 -14.03 -44.32
N ILE A 61 -10.65 -14.48 -44.71
CA ILE A 61 -9.40 -13.73 -44.49
C ILE A 61 -9.36 -12.47 -45.38
N ASP A 62 -9.91 -12.53 -46.58
CA ASP A 62 -9.95 -11.39 -47.49
C ASP A 62 -11.01 -10.35 -47.08
N ASP A 63 -12.12 -10.78 -46.46
CA ASP A 63 -13.13 -9.89 -45.87
C ASP A 63 -12.58 -9.16 -44.62
N VAL A 64 -11.83 -9.85 -43.76
CA VAL A 64 -11.13 -9.24 -42.61
C VAL A 64 -10.06 -8.24 -43.08
N MET A 65 -9.33 -8.55 -44.16
CA MET A 65 -8.34 -7.64 -44.75
C MET A 65 -8.97 -6.45 -45.50
N LYS A 66 -10.23 -6.56 -45.93
CA LYS A 66 -11.01 -5.47 -46.55
C LYS A 66 -11.49 -4.44 -45.53
N GLU A 67 -11.85 -4.87 -44.33
CA GLU A 67 -12.20 -3.97 -43.21
C GLU A 67 -10.98 -3.20 -42.66
N LEU A 68 -9.75 -3.60 -43.01
CA LEU A 68 -8.49 -3.02 -42.52
C LEU A 68 -7.85 -1.94 -43.42
N LYS A 69 -8.51 -1.47 -44.50
CA LYS A 69 -7.92 -0.43 -45.37
C LYS A 69 -8.23 1.00 -44.88
N PHE A 70 -7.19 1.64 -44.34
CA PHE A 70 -7.12 3.06 -44.00
C PHE A 70 -7.21 3.97 -45.22
N VAL A 71 -8.03 5.02 -45.10
CA VAL A 71 -8.18 6.14 -46.04
C VAL A 71 -6.81 6.79 -46.28
N THR A 72 -6.36 6.76 -47.53
CA THR A 72 -5.19 7.52 -48.01
C THR A 72 -5.73 8.64 -48.88
N ASP A 73 -5.61 9.89 -48.43
CA ASP A 73 -5.97 11.05 -49.24
C ASP A 73 -4.70 11.85 -49.54
N GLY A 74 -4.47 12.11 -50.83
CA GLY A 74 -3.40 12.97 -51.32
C GLY A 74 -3.97 14.31 -51.78
N ASN A 75 -3.23 15.40 -51.56
CA ASN A 75 -3.12 16.48 -52.54
C ASN A 75 -2.01 17.49 -52.23
N GLU A 76 -1.51 18.09 -53.32
CA GLU A 76 -0.37 18.99 -53.42
C GLU A 76 -0.64 20.46 -53.00
N LYS A 77 0.44 21.13 -52.57
CA LYS A 77 0.82 22.57 -52.65
C LYS A 77 -0.24 23.69 -52.69
N GLU A 78 -0.13 24.66 -51.77
CA GLU A 78 0.10 26.09 -52.09
C GLU A 78 0.58 26.92 -50.88
N LYS A 79 1.36 27.97 -51.15
CA LYS A 79 1.95 28.93 -50.18
C LYS A 79 1.02 30.14 -49.99
N THR A 80 0.88 30.67 -48.76
CA THR A 80 0.84 32.12 -48.43
C THR A 80 0.68 32.37 -46.91
N SER A 81 0.96 33.61 -46.49
CA SER A 81 1.36 34.15 -45.19
C SER A 81 0.25 34.51 -44.16
N ALA A 82 0.51 34.24 -42.87
CA ALA A 82 0.16 34.90 -41.56
C ALA A 82 -1.11 35.81 -41.38
N PRO A 83 -1.58 36.13 -40.14
CA PRO A 83 -1.54 35.47 -38.82
C PRO A 83 -2.94 35.29 -38.13
N LYS A 84 -2.95 34.46 -37.05
CA LYS A 84 -3.98 34.09 -36.03
C LYS A 84 -5.05 35.15 -35.61
N PRO A 85 -6.27 34.78 -35.12
CA PRO A 85 -6.43 33.99 -33.87
C PRO A 85 -7.62 32.97 -33.71
N SER A 86 -7.36 32.02 -32.80
CA SER A 86 -8.23 31.17 -31.95
C SER A 86 -9.65 30.78 -32.38
N THR A 87 -9.90 29.48 -32.57
CA THR A 87 -10.84 28.62 -31.79
C THR A 87 -10.91 27.18 -32.34
N HIS A 88 -10.99 26.21 -31.42
CA HIS A 88 -11.45 24.81 -31.53
C HIS A 88 -10.69 23.71 -32.34
N PHE A 89 -10.51 22.59 -31.62
CA PHE A 89 -10.35 21.17 -31.98
C PHE A 89 -9.41 20.76 -33.13
N VAL A 90 -8.33 20.06 -32.77
CA VAL A 90 -7.60 19.15 -33.67
C VAL A 90 -7.22 17.89 -32.89
N ASP A 91 -7.56 16.74 -33.46
CA ASP A 91 -7.12 15.39 -33.09
C ASP A 91 -5.63 15.36 -32.81
N ARG A 92 -5.26 14.78 -31.66
CA ARG A 92 -3.87 14.62 -31.28
C ARG A 92 -3.47 13.17 -31.50
N GLU A 93 -2.62 12.97 -32.51
CA GLU A 93 -1.75 11.79 -32.65
C GLU A 93 -1.11 11.42 -31.30
N PRO A 94 -0.77 10.13 -31.08
CA PRO A 94 -0.19 9.65 -29.83
C PRO A 94 1.04 10.47 -29.46
N PRO A 95 1.28 10.72 -28.16
CA PRO A 95 2.29 11.67 -27.74
C PRO A 95 3.69 11.15 -28.06
N VAL A 96 4.24 11.60 -29.18
CA VAL A 96 5.69 11.59 -29.40
C VAL A 96 6.32 12.44 -28.30
N LEU A 97 7.27 11.85 -27.56
CA LEU A 97 8.06 12.48 -26.51
C LEU A 97 8.48 13.90 -26.91
N LYS A 98 7.77 14.92 -26.41
CA LYS A 98 8.15 16.32 -26.58
C LYS A 98 9.43 16.56 -25.79
N LYS A 99 10.59 16.63 -26.46
CA LYS A 99 11.90 17.12 -25.99
C LYS A 99 11.95 17.46 -24.50
N THR A 100 11.89 16.44 -23.66
CA THR A 100 12.28 16.57 -22.26
C THR A 100 13.80 16.68 -22.24
N ASN A 101 14.37 17.35 -21.23
CA ASN A 101 15.81 17.35 -20.95
C ASN A 101 16.25 15.94 -20.52
N ILE A 102 16.15 14.95 -21.42
CA ILE A 102 16.65 13.60 -21.18
C ILE A 102 18.15 13.68 -21.36
N ASP A 103 18.89 13.32 -20.32
CA ASP A 103 20.34 13.28 -20.36
C ASP A 103 20.78 12.15 -21.32
N PRO A 104 21.35 12.45 -22.49
CA PRO A 104 21.71 11.42 -23.47
C PRO A 104 22.87 10.55 -22.98
N THR A 105 23.53 10.90 -21.88
CA THR A 105 24.63 10.13 -21.29
C THR A 105 24.13 8.99 -20.38
N ARG A 106 22.81 8.88 -20.16
CA ARG A 106 22.20 7.89 -19.27
C ARG A 106 21.30 6.93 -20.04
N ARG A 107 21.05 5.75 -19.47
CA ARG A 107 20.07 4.78 -19.98
C ARG A 107 18.74 4.92 -19.24
N TYR A 108 17.67 4.81 -20.01
CA TYR A 108 16.31 4.83 -19.53
C TYR A 108 15.51 3.68 -20.15
N LEU A 109 14.63 3.12 -19.34
CA LEU A 109 13.53 2.27 -19.77
C LEU A 109 12.29 3.16 -19.84
N TYR A 110 11.71 3.31 -21.02
CA TYR A 110 10.44 3.99 -21.22
C TYR A 110 9.32 2.96 -21.19
N LEU A 111 8.49 3.02 -20.15
CA LEU A 111 7.34 2.14 -19.95
C LEU A 111 6.06 2.92 -20.27
N GLN A 112 5.35 2.51 -21.32
CA GLN A 112 4.07 3.08 -21.72
C GLN A 112 2.96 2.09 -21.43
N VAL A 113 1.89 2.55 -20.77
CA VAL A 113 0.64 1.80 -20.65
C VAL A 113 -0.27 2.26 -21.78
N LEU A 114 -0.63 1.33 -22.66
CA LEU A 114 -1.41 1.60 -23.88
C LEU A 114 -2.93 1.43 -23.69
N GLY A 115 -3.34 0.88 -22.55
CA GLY A 115 -4.74 0.62 -22.20
C GLY A 115 -4.88 -0.62 -21.33
N GLY A 116 -6.01 -0.72 -20.64
CA GLY A 116 -6.44 -1.92 -19.94
C GLY A 116 -7.54 -2.65 -20.68
N LYS A 117 -7.65 -3.96 -20.45
CA LYS A 117 -8.73 -4.81 -20.97
C LYS A 117 -9.20 -5.81 -19.94
N ALA A 118 -10.45 -6.28 -20.10
CA ALA A 118 -11.01 -7.40 -19.36
C ALA A 118 -11.06 -7.21 -17.83
N PHE A 119 -11.32 -5.99 -17.36
CA PHE A 119 -11.62 -5.69 -15.97
C PHE A 119 -13.10 -6.02 -15.66
N LEU A 120 -13.43 -7.31 -15.67
CA LEU A 120 -14.81 -7.81 -15.73
C LEU A 120 -15.70 -7.38 -14.54
N GLU A 121 -15.11 -7.08 -13.38
CA GLU A 121 -15.83 -6.56 -12.22
C GLU A 121 -16.45 -5.17 -12.46
N HIS A 122 -16.01 -4.48 -13.51
CA HIS A 122 -16.41 -3.12 -13.87
C HIS A 122 -17.25 -3.05 -15.15
N LEU A 123 -17.85 -4.16 -15.58
CA LEU A 123 -18.76 -4.21 -16.73
C LEU A 123 -20.01 -3.31 -16.58
N GLN A 124 -20.44 -3.08 -15.34
CA GLN A 124 -21.65 -2.32 -15.01
C GLN A 124 -21.36 -0.89 -14.51
N GLU A 125 -20.08 -0.49 -14.43
CA GLU A 125 -19.75 0.89 -14.04
C GLU A 125 -20.28 1.84 -15.13
N PRO A 126 -21.06 2.87 -14.77
CA PRO A 126 -21.64 3.78 -15.75
C PRO A 126 -20.54 4.57 -16.46
N GLU A 127 -20.77 4.91 -17.72
CA GLU A 127 -19.85 5.78 -18.45
C GLU A 127 -19.67 7.12 -17.71
N PRO A 128 -18.43 7.61 -17.56
CA PRO A 128 -18.15 8.82 -16.82
C PRO A 128 -18.72 10.04 -17.56
N LEU A 129 -19.79 10.63 -17.03
CA LEU A 129 -20.33 11.89 -17.53
C LEU A 129 -19.52 13.09 -17.00
N PRO A 130 -19.37 14.18 -17.78
CA PRO A 130 -18.65 15.38 -17.34
C PRO A 130 -19.23 15.95 -16.03
N GLY A 131 -18.39 16.08 -15.01
CA GLY A 131 -18.76 16.60 -13.70
C GLY A 131 -19.35 15.57 -12.73
N GLN A 132 -19.56 14.32 -13.16
CA GLN A 132 -19.97 13.24 -12.26
C GLN A 132 -18.75 12.62 -11.57
N ILE A 133 -18.85 12.41 -10.27
CA ILE A 133 -17.84 11.70 -9.49
C ILE A 133 -17.99 10.21 -9.81
N CYS A 134 -16.91 9.59 -10.30
CA CYS A 134 -16.84 8.17 -10.58
C CYS A 134 -15.66 7.53 -9.84
N SER A 135 -15.69 6.20 -9.72
CA SER A 135 -14.53 5.46 -9.24
C SER A 135 -13.39 5.55 -10.27
N THR A 136 -12.15 5.62 -9.80
CA THR A 136 -10.98 5.71 -10.68
C THR A 136 -9.92 4.68 -10.33
N PHE A 137 -9.21 4.20 -11.34
CA PHE A 137 -7.96 3.49 -11.19
C PHE A 137 -6.78 4.45 -11.22
N THR A 138 -5.75 4.14 -10.44
CA THR A 138 -4.45 4.79 -10.53
C THR A 138 -3.36 3.73 -10.46
N LEU A 139 -2.44 3.76 -11.44
CA LEU A 139 -1.28 2.89 -11.48
C LEU A 139 -0.10 3.58 -10.81
N CYS A 140 0.46 2.93 -9.80
CA CYS A 140 1.68 3.34 -9.12
C CYS A 140 2.83 2.42 -9.52
N LEU A 141 3.98 2.99 -9.88
CA LEU A 141 5.16 2.24 -10.25
C LEU A 141 6.31 2.52 -9.29
N HIS A 142 7.11 1.49 -9.03
CA HIS A 142 8.36 1.61 -8.32
C HIS A 142 9.45 0.81 -9.02
N PHE A 143 10.57 1.49 -9.28
CA PHE A 143 11.77 0.85 -9.81
C PHE A 143 12.99 1.42 -9.10
N ARG A 144 13.66 0.57 -8.32
CA ARG A 144 14.84 0.87 -7.52
C ARG A 144 14.65 2.00 -6.50
N ASN A 145 14.89 3.25 -6.86
CA ASN A 145 14.70 4.42 -5.98
C ASN A 145 13.89 5.51 -6.71
N GLN A 146 13.08 5.10 -7.70
CA GLN A 146 12.20 5.96 -8.48
C GLN A 146 10.77 5.49 -8.31
N ARG A 147 9.85 6.44 -8.13
CA ARG A 147 8.42 6.18 -8.07
C ARG A 147 7.68 7.05 -9.06
N PHE A 148 6.63 6.47 -9.62
CA PHE A 148 5.77 7.14 -10.56
C PHE A 148 4.30 6.83 -10.26
N ARG A 149 3.42 7.70 -10.75
CA ARG A 149 1.98 7.56 -10.59
C ARG A 149 1.31 8.03 -11.87
N SER A 150 0.37 7.23 -12.39
CA SER A 150 -0.48 7.62 -13.52
C SER A 150 -1.45 8.72 -13.13
N LYS A 151 -2.09 9.33 -14.12
CA LYS A 151 -3.33 10.06 -13.86
C LYS A 151 -4.43 9.09 -13.41
N PRO A 152 -5.41 9.54 -12.62
CA PRO A 152 -6.61 8.76 -12.37
C PRO A 152 -7.38 8.52 -13.67
N VAL A 153 -7.73 7.27 -13.94
CA VAL A 153 -8.54 6.84 -15.09
C VAL A 153 -9.84 6.28 -14.57
N ALA A 154 -10.99 6.58 -15.20
CA ALA A 154 -12.27 6.04 -14.75
C ALA A 154 -12.26 4.49 -14.74
N CYS A 155 -12.86 3.88 -13.72
CA CYS A 155 -13.03 2.44 -13.69
C CYS A 155 -13.98 2.01 -14.82
N ALA A 156 -13.55 1.08 -15.66
CA ALA A 156 -14.31 0.50 -16.75
C ALA A 156 -13.78 -0.92 -17.02
N CYS A 157 -14.51 -1.71 -17.80
CA CYS A 157 -14.03 -3.01 -18.28
C CYS A 157 -12.73 -2.88 -19.11
N ASP A 158 -12.64 -1.83 -19.92
CA ASP A 158 -11.48 -1.52 -20.75
C ASP A 158 -10.99 -0.09 -20.41
N PRO A 159 -10.24 0.10 -19.31
CA PRO A 159 -9.86 1.43 -18.85
C PRO A 159 -8.81 2.08 -19.78
N ASP A 160 -9.02 3.36 -20.05
CA ASP A 160 -8.29 4.15 -21.05
C ASP A 160 -6.97 4.73 -20.53
N PHE A 161 -6.01 3.87 -20.21
CA PHE A 161 -4.66 4.28 -19.82
C PHE A 161 -3.80 4.70 -21.02
N HIS A 162 -3.12 5.85 -20.91
CA HIS A 162 -2.17 6.36 -21.91
C HIS A 162 -0.88 6.94 -21.30
N ASP A 163 -0.59 6.58 -20.05
CA ASP A 163 0.54 7.14 -19.31
C ASP A 163 1.88 6.50 -19.74
N GLY A 164 2.91 7.34 -19.84
CA GLY A 164 4.28 6.92 -20.11
C GLY A 164 5.22 7.34 -18.98
N PHE A 165 6.09 6.42 -18.56
CA PHE A 165 7.02 6.57 -17.45
C PHE A 165 8.44 6.36 -17.95
N LEU A 166 9.35 7.30 -17.64
CA LEU A 166 10.75 7.19 -18.02
C LEU A 166 11.57 6.81 -16.78
N LEU A 167 12.00 5.55 -16.72
CA LEU A 167 12.70 4.97 -15.59
C LEU A 167 14.20 4.96 -15.88
N GLU A 168 15.01 5.67 -15.09
CA GLU A 168 16.47 5.62 -15.24
C GLU A 168 17.00 4.25 -14.85
N VAL A 169 17.80 3.62 -15.72
CA VAL A 169 18.44 2.32 -15.47
C VAL A 169 19.89 2.57 -15.07
N HIS A 170 20.22 2.23 -13.83
CA HIS A 170 21.55 2.42 -13.26
C HIS A 170 21.89 1.26 -12.32
N LYS A 171 23.18 0.90 -12.24
CA LYS A 171 23.65 -0.20 -11.39
C LYS A 171 23.78 0.19 -9.91
N ASP A 172 24.26 1.39 -9.64
CA ASP A 172 24.57 1.89 -8.28
C ASP A 172 23.54 2.93 -7.81
N SER A 173 23.93 3.95 -7.02
CA SER A 173 23.03 5.02 -6.56
C SER A 173 22.61 5.98 -7.69
N LEU A 174 21.40 6.55 -7.61
CA LEU A 174 20.99 7.64 -8.50
C LEU A 174 21.96 8.81 -8.41
N GLY A 175 22.40 9.31 -9.57
CA GLY A 175 23.15 10.56 -9.66
C GLY A 175 24.66 10.46 -9.50
N ASP A 176 25.22 9.27 -9.27
CA ASP A 176 26.63 9.06 -9.59
C ASP A 176 26.79 9.24 -11.11
N GLY A 177 27.74 10.07 -11.53
CA GLY A 177 28.08 10.34 -12.95
C GLY A 177 28.66 9.12 -13.67
N SER A 178 28.10 7.94 -13.40
CA SER A 178 28.45 6.65 -13.94
C SER A 178 28.23 6.64 -15.45
N LYS A 179 29.17 6.00 -16.14
CA LYS A 179 29.08 5.76 -17.58
C LYS A 179 27.76 5.07 -17.91
N MET A 180 27.14 5.46 -19.02
CA MET A 180 25.97 4.81 -19.61
C MET A 180 26.10 3.28 -19.50
N VAL A 181 25.15 2.63 -18.83
CA VAL A 181 25.18 1.17 -18.64
C VAL A 181 24.98 0.46 -19.98
N ASP A 182 25.80 -0.57 -20.22
CA ASP A 182 25.70 -1.44 -21.39
C ASP A 182 24.65 -2.55 -21.18
N ALA A 183 24.31 -3.26 -22.25
CA ALA A 183 23.27 -4.30 -22.20
C ALA A 183 23.61 -5.43 -21.22
N THR A 184 24.88 -5.83 -21.12
CA THR A 184 25.34 -6.88 -20.19
C THR A 184 25.21 -6.43 -18.74
N THR A 185 25.55 -5.19 -18.42
CA THR A 185 25.36 -4.62 -17.09
C THR A 185 23.88 -4.52 -16.76
N MET A 186 23.04 -4.09 -17.70
CA MET A 186 21.60 -4.03 -17.52
C MET A 186 20.96 -5.41 -17.27
N LEU A 187 21.45 -6.46 -17.94
CA LEU A 187 21.00 -7.82 -17.69
C LEU A 187 21.23 -8.27 -16.24
N SER A 188 22.30 -7.76 -15.59
CA SER A 188 22.60 -8.05 -14.18
C SER A 188 21.70 -7.32 -13.16
N ILE A 189 20.88 -6.35 -13.60
CA ILE A 189 19.95 -5.62 -12.75
C ILE A 189 18.65 -6.42 -12.65
N CYS A 190 18.57 -7.29 -11.65
CA CYS A 190 17.43 -8.21 -11.44
C CYS A 190 16.22 -7.58 -10.73
N ASP A 191 16.24 -6.28 -10.44
CA ASP A 191 15.11 -5.59 -9.83
C ASP A 191 13.93 -5.53 -10.81
N PRO A 192 12.73 -6.01 -10.44
CA PRO A 192 11.54 -5.86 -11.27
C PRO A 192 10.98 -4.44 -11.16
N VAL A 193 10.18 -4.03 -12.16
CA VAL A 193 9.31 -2.86 -12.01
C VAL A 193 8.08 -3.31 -11.21
N HIS A 194 7.93 -2.81 -9.98
CA HIS A 194 6.77 -3.11 -9.15
C HIS A 194 5.62 -2.19 -9.54
N MET A 195 4.54 -2.81 -10.04
CA MET A 195 3.32 -2.16 -10.50
C MET A 195 2.21 -2.41 -9.47
N VAL A 196 1.57 -1.35 -8.98
CA VAL A 196 0.46 -1.44 -8.03
C VAL A 196 -0.73 -0.68 -8.61
N LEU A 197 -1.87 -1.37 -8.75
CA LEU A 197 -3.11 -0.77 -9.22
C LEU A 197 -4.03 -0.48 -8.03
N ILE A 198 -4.39 0.79 -7.83
CA ILE A 198 -5.28 1.25 -6.77
C ILE A 198 -6.61 1.69 -7.39
N LYS A 199 -7.73 1.22 -6.85
CA LYS A 199 -9.06 1.80 -7.09
C LYS A 199 -9.33 2.84 -6.02
N THR A 200 -9.85 4.00 -6.42
CA THR A 200 -10.40 5.01 -5.52
C THR A 200 -11.88 5.15 -5.82
N ASP A 201 -12.73 4.93 -4.83
CA ASP A 201 -14.18 5.05 -5.00
C ASP A 201 -14.65 6.52 -4.99
N THR A 202 -15.96 6.73 -5.16
CA THR A 202 -16.58 8.07 -5.17
C THR A 202 -16.52 8.79 -3.83
N PHE A 203 -16.22 8.08 -2.73
CA PHE A 203 -16.07 8.64 -1.39
C PHE A 203 -14.61 8.95 -1.03
N GLY A 204 -13.67 8.61 -1.92
CA GLY A 204 -12.24 8.77 -1.74
C GLY A 204 -11.57 7.62 -1.00
N GLU A 205 -12.25 6.50 -0.80
CA GLU A 205 -11.67 5.30 -0.22
C GLU A 205 -10.84 4.55 -1.26
N THR A 206 -9.63 4.18 -0.87
CA THR A 206 -8.68 3.46 -1.70
C THR A 206 -8.75 1.95 -1.45
N THR A 207 -8.66 1.15 -2.50
CA THR A 207 -8.51 -0.30 -2.40
C THR A 207 -7.40 -0.78 -3.32
N LEU A 208 -6.66 -1.78 -2.88
CA LEU A 208 -5.64 -2.43 -3.69
C LEU A 208 -6.32 -3.43 -4.62
N VAL A 209 -6.16 -3.24 -5.94
CA VAL A 209 -6.73 -4.14 -6.96
C VAL A 209 -5.72 -5.22 -7.31
N ALA A 210 -4.47 -4.82 -7.59
CA ALA A 210 -3.41 -5.74 -8.02
C ALA A 210 -2.02 -5.25 -7.62
N SER A 211 -1.09 -6.19 -7.44
CA SER A 211 0.34 -5.95 -7.21
C SER A 211 1.15 -6.89 -8.11
N TYR A 212 1.90 -6.35 -9.05
CA TYR A 212 2.59 -7.13 -10.09
C TYR A 212 4.07 -6.75 -10.21
N PHE A 213 4.92 -7.74 -10.46
CA PHE A 213 6.36 -7.56 -10.64
C PHE A 213 6.73 -7.79 -12.10
N LEU A 214 6.89 -6.70 -12.85
CA LEU A 214 7.22 -6.75 -14.27
C LEU A 214 8.72 -6.99 -14.48
N GLU A 215 9.02 -8.09 -15.19
CA GLU A 215 10.35 -8.36 -15.72
C GLU A 215 10.56 -7.56 -17.00
N TRP A 216 11.41 -6.53 -16.92
CA TRP A 216 11.61 -5.57 -18.01
C TRP A 216 12.76 -5.94 -18.94
N ARG A 217 13.67 -6.84 -18.52
CA ARG A 217 14.92 -7.14 -19.26
C ARG A 217 14.69 -7.86 -20.60
N SER A 218 13.47 -8.32 -20.88
CA SER A 218 13.09 -8.84 -22.20
C SER A 218 13.33 -7.84 -23.32
N VAL A 219 13.23 -6.53 -23.04
CA VAL A 219 13.50 -5.45 -24.01
C VAL A 219 14.95 -5.44 -24.52
N LEU A 220 15.89 -6.03 -23.77
CA LEU A 220 17.31 -6.08 -24.15
C LEU A 220 17.58 -6.99 -25.37
N ALA A 221 16.63 -7.87 -25.72
CA ALA A 221 16.70 -8.71 -26.91
C ALA A 221 15.95 -8.13 -28.13
N ALA A 222 15.21 -7.04 -27.98
CA ALA A 222 14.41 -6.49 -29.06
C ALA A 222 15.28 -5.73 -30.08
N GLU A 223 15.26 -6.15 -31.34
CA GLU A 223 16.06 -5.56 -32.44
C GLU A 223 15.76 -4.07 -32.67
N ASN A 224 14.50 -3.66 -32.50
CA ASN A 224 14.07 -2.26 -32.59
C ASN A 224 14.10 -1.54 -31.22
N GLY A 225 14.60 -2.19 -30.17
CA GLY A 225 14.61 -1.69 -28.80
C GLY A 225 13.22 -1.58 -28.15
N ILE A 226 12.19 -2.18 -28.75
CA ILE A 226 10.79 -2.08 -28.32
C ILE A 226 10.22 -3.48 -28.04
N THR A 227 9.53 -3.65 -26.92
CA THR A 227 8.81 -4.88 -26.59
C THR A 227 7.41 -4.55 -26.08
N ASN A 228 6.40 -5.22 -26.61
CA ASN A 228 5.03 -5.13 -26.11
C ASN A 228 4.74 -6.34 -25.22
N VAL A 229 4.16 -6.10 -24.05
CA VAL A 229 3.86 -7.10 -23.02
C VAL A 229 2.41 -6.93 -22.60
N ALA A 230 1.63 -8.02 -22.65
CA ALA A 230 0.33 -8.09 -21.99
C ALA A 230 0.55 -8.54 -20.55
N VAL A 231 0.33 -7.62 -19.61
CA VAL A 231 0.51 -7.85 -18.17
C VAL A 231 -0.83 -8.28 -17.57
N GLU A 232 -0.98 -9.57 -17.31
CA GLU A 232 -2.12 -10.09 -16.54
C GLU A 232 -1.98 -9.70 -15.07
N LEU A 233 -2.92 -8.89 -14.59
CA LEU A 233 -3.02 -8.50 -13.20
C LEU A 233 -3.94 -9.48 -12.49
N LEU A 234 -3.43 -10.10 -11.43
CA LEU A 234 -4.23 -10.90 -10.51
C LEU A 234 -4.74 -10.01 -9.38
N GLY A 235 -5.89 -10.40 -8.81
CA GLY A 235 -6.43 -9.80 -7.60
C GLY A 235 -5.48 -9.97 -6.40
N VAL A 236 -5.91 -9.55 -5.22
CA VAL A 236 -5.11 -9.64 -3.99
C VAL A 236 -5.79 -10.49 -2.91
N GLY A 237 -5.00 -11.00 -1.97
CA GLY A 237 -5.51 -11.78 -0.84
C GLY A 237 -6.20 -13.07 -1.29
N THR A 238 -7.49 -13.22 -0.95
CA THR A 238 -8.30 -14.37 -1.36
C THR A 238 -8.47 -14.49 -2.88
N GLU A 239 -8.36 -13.37 -3.59
CA GLU A 239 -8.50 -13.27 -5.05
C GLU A 239 -7.14 -13.27 -5.77
N SER A 240 -6.04 -13.59 -5.07
CA SER A 240 -4.67 -13.67 -5.63
C SER A 240 -4.49 -14.66 -6.78
N LYS A 241 -5.50 -15.47 -7.10
CA LYS A 241 -5.53 -16.41 -8.22
C LYS A 241 -6.59 -16.08 -9.27
N VAL A 242 -7.32 -14.99 -9.08
CA VAL A 242 -8.38 -14.52 -9.96
C VAL A 242 -7.82 -13.37 -10.79
N SER A 243 -8.05 -13.39 -12.10
CA SER A 243 -7.62 -12.32 -12.99
C SER A 243 -8.47 -11.07 -12.72
N ALA A 244 -7.82 -9.96 -12.38
CA ALA A 244 -8.46 -8.66 -12.19
C ALA A 244 -8.59 -7.90 -13.52
N GLY A 245 -7.68 -8.13 -14.47
CA GLY A 245 -7.65 -7.50 -15.78
C GLY A 245 -6.26 -7.58 -16.42
N VAL A 246 -6.13 -7.07 -17.65
CA VAL A 246 -4.86 -7.08 -18.39
C VAL A 246 -4.46 -5.65 -18.75
N LEU A 247 -3.20 -5.28 -18.53
CA LEU A 247 -2.62 -4.04 -19.04
C LEU A 247 -1.74 -4.32 -20.26
N ASN A 248 -1.95 -3.57 -21.35
CA ASN A 248 -1.05 -3.60 -22.49
C ASN A 248 0.08 -2.60 -22.24
N VAL A 249 1.30 -3.11 -22.10
CA VAL A 249 2.49 -2.31 -21.77
C VAL A 249 3.48 -2.36 -22.93
N ARG A 250 4.00 -1.20 -23.33
CA ARG A 250 5.13 -1.09 -24.25
C ARG A 250 6.37 -0.65 -23.48
N LEU A 251 7.45 -1.39 -23.67
CA LEU A 251 8.78 -1.11 -23.12
C LEU A 251 9.70 -0.67 -24.25
N GLU A 252 10.43 0.41 -24.05
CA GLU A 252 11.38 0.94 -25.02
C GLU A 252 12.67 1.41 -24.33
N MET A 253 13.83 1.05 -24.87
CA MET A 253 15.12 1.52 -24.34
C MET A 253 15.53 2.86 -24.96
N TYR A 254 15.92 3.81 -24.12
CA TYR A 254 16.37 5.12 -24.55
C TYR A 254 17.70 5.53 -23.88
N PRO A 255 18.73 5.95 -24.65
CA PRO A 255 18.85 5.82 -26.10
C PRO A 255 18.79 4.35 -26.55
N GLN A 256 18.65 4.11 -27.85
CA GLN A 256 18.66 2.74 -28.40
C GLN A 256 19.98 2.01 -28.10
N LEU A 257 19.91 0.68 -28.04
CA LEU A 257 21.05 -0.19 -27.83
C LEU A 257 21.84 -0.34 -29.14
N ASP A 258 23.16 -0.13 -29.08
CA ASP A 258 24.03 -0.38 -30.25
C ASP A 258 24.14 -1.88 -30.58
N LYS A 259 23.97 -2.73 -29.56
CA LYS A 259 23.96 -4.19 -29.64
C LYS A 259 22.91 -4.76 -28.71
N THR A 260 22.03 -5.60 -29.25
CA THR A 260 21.06 -6.38 -28.47
C THR A 260 21.69 -7.66 -27.94
N LEU A 261 21.09 -8.23 -26.90
CA LEU A 261 21.46 -9.55 -26.39
C LEU A 261 20.64 -10.63 -27.10
N SER A 262 21.19 -11.84 -27.26
CA SER A 262 20.40 -12.93 -27.81
C SER A 262 19.31 -13.37 -26.81
N PRO A 263 18.11 -13.76 -27.28
CA PRO A 263 17.05 -14.28 -26.42
C PRO A 263 17.50 -15.46 -25.55
N GLU A 264 18.39 -16.31 -26.09
CA GLU A 264 18.97 -17.45 -25.38
C GLU A 264 19.79 -17.04 -24.16
N VAL A 265 20.58 -15.97 -24.26
CA VAL A 265 21.39 -15.46 -23.13
C VAL A 265 20.47 -14.93 -22.04
N ILE A 266 19.43 -14.18 -22.40
CA ILE A 266 18.46 -13.64 -21.43
C ILE A 266 17.68 -14.77 -20.75
N ASN A 267 17.14 -15.71 -21.52
CA ASN A 267 16.38 -16.84 -20.97
C ASN A 267 17.25 -17.71 -20.06
N THR A 268 18.51 -17.92 -20.43
CA THR A 268 19.50 -18.64 -19.61
C THR A 268 19.75 -17.91 -18.29
N GLN A 269 19.94 -16.59 -18.33
CA GLN A 269 20.10 -15.76 -17.13
C GLN A 269 18.87 -15.87 -16.21
N PHE A 270 17.65 -15.75 -16.76
CA PHE A 270 16.42 -15.88 -16.00
C PHE A 270 16.26 -17.26 -15.35
N ALA A 271 16.60 -18.32 -16.09
CA ALA A 271 16.57 -19.69 -15.56
C ALA A 271 17.56 -19.87 -14.39
N LEU A 272 18.79 -19.36 -14.52
CA LEU A 272 19.80 -19.41 -13.48
C LEU A 272 19.40 -18.61 -12.23
N GLU A 273 18.85 -17.40 -12.42
CA GLU A 273 18.34 -16.57 -11.32
C GLU A 273 17.18 -17.25 -10.58
N ARG A 274 16.21 -17.78 -11.32
CA ARG A 274 15.06 -18.49 -10.76
C ARG A 274 15.49 -19.74 -10.00
N GLN A 275 16.41 -20.54 -10.55
CA GLN A 275 16.94 -21.73 -9.88
C GLN A 275 17.70 -21.35 -8.60
N LYS A 276 18.56 -20.34 -8.66
CA LYS A 276 19.32 -19.85 -7.51
C LYS A 276 18.42 -19.35 -6.39
N THR A 277 17.34 -18.64 -6.72
CA THR A 277 16.36 -18.20 -5.72
C THR A 277 15.58 -19.37 -5.13
N ALA A 278 15.04 -20.26 -5.97
CA ALA A 278 14.27 -21.40 -5.49
C ALA A 278 15.09 -22.29 -4.54
N GLU A 279 16.38 -22.46 -4.83
CA GLU A 279 17.28 -23.21 -3.95
C GLU A 279 17.52 -22.50 -2.61
N LYS A 280 17.76 -21.18 -2.61
CA LYS A 280 17.89 -20.39 -1.37
C LYS A 280 16.63 -20.45 -0.51
N GLU A 281 15.46 -20.32 -1.13
CA GLU A 281 14.16 -20.44 -0.45
C GLU A 281 13.96 -21.81 0.17
N ARG A 282 14.28 -22.87 -0.60
CA ARG A 282 14.19 -24.25 -0.13
C ARG A 282 15.12 -24.49 1.07
N LEU A 283 16.37 -24.03 0.99
CA LEU A 283 17.35 -24.15 2.07
C LEU A 283 16.90 -23.40 3.33
N PHE A 284 16.43 -22.15 3.17
CA PHE A 284 15.91 -21.37 4.29
C PHE A 284 14.67 -22.02 4.92
N LEU A 285 13.76 -22.57 4.11
CA LEU A 285 12.57 -23.27 4.62
C LEU A 285 12.94 -24.52 5.43
N VAL A 286 13.92 -25.31 4.96
CA VAL A 286 14.43 -26.48 5.69
C VAL A 286 15.07 -26.03 7.01
N TYR A 287 15.91 -24.99 6.97
CA TYR A 287 16.52 -24.39 8.15
C TYR A 287 15.47 -23.89 9.15
N ALA A 288 14.48 -23.11 8.70
CA ALA A 288 13.42 -22.57 9.53
C ALA A 288 12.58 -23.67 10.19
N LYS A 289 12.28 -24.75 9.47
CA LYS A 289 11.60 -25.93 10.03
C LYS A 289 12.43 -26.59 11.12
N GLN A 290 13.75 -26.72 10.92
CA GLN A 290 14.65 -27.26 11.94
C GLN A 290 14.67 -26.36 13.18
N TRP A 291 14.90 -25.06 12.99
CA TRP A 291 14.92 -24.07 14.05
C TRP A 291 13.62 -24.07 14.87
N TRP A 292 12.46 -24.17 14.19
CA TRP A 292 11.15 -24.24 14.84
C TRP A 292 10.99 -25.50 15.69
N ARG A 293 11.40 -26.67 15.18
CA ARG A 293 11.37 -27.92 15.96
C ARG A 293 12.20 -27.81 17.23
N GLU A 294 13.41 -27.27 17.13
CA GLU A 294 14.28 -27.05 18.29
C GLU A 294 13.66 -26.06 19.28
N TYR A 295 13.06 -24.97 18.79
CA TYR A 295 12.38 -23.99 19.64
C TYR A 295 11.24 -24.64 20.44
N LEU A 296 10.43 -25.49 19.82
CA LEU A 296 9.35 -26.22 20.48
C LEU A 296 9.84 -27.24 21.51
N GLN A 297 11.05 -27.79 21.35
CA GLN A 297 11.64 -28.75 22.28
C GLN A 297 12.15 -28.11 23.58
N ILE A 298 12.31 -26.78 23.63
CA ILE A 298 12.82 -26.09 24.82
C ILE A 298 11.84 -26.21 25.99
N ARG A 299 10.55 -25.90 25.79
CA ARG A 299 9.49 -26.03 26.80
C ARG A 299 8.12 -26.31 26.17
N PRO A 300 7.23 -27.08 26.81
CA PRO A 300 5.88 -27.37 26.29
C PRO A 300 5.04 -26.13 25.98
N THR A 301 5.19 -25.06 26.77
CA THR A 301 4.49 -23.77 26.62
C THR A 301 4.83 -23.05 25.32
N HIS A 302 5.92 -23.42 24.63
CA HIS A 302 6.30 -22.79 23.37
C HIS A 302 5.33 -23.11 22.23
N ASN A 303 4.52 -24.16 22.33
CA ASN A 303 3.49 -24.49 21.34
C ASN A 303 2.38 -23.45 21.23
N THR A 304 2.20 -22.62 22.26
CA THR A 304 1.16 -21.57 22.30
C THR A 304 1.72 -20.16 22.14
N ARG A 305 3.06 -20.01 22.08
CA ARG A 305 3.69 -18.69 21.91
C ARG A 305 3.56 -18.21 20.47
N LEU A 306 3.30 -16.92 20.31
CA LEU A 306 3.16 -16.29 18.99
C LEU A 306 4.54 -15.99 18.38
N VAL A 307 5.05 -16.95 17.59
CA VAL A 307 6.31 -16.82 16.85
C VAL A 307 6.01 -16.86 15.36
N LYS A 308 6.33 -15.77 14.65
CA LYS A 308 5.98 -15.57 13.24
C LYS A 308 7.24 -15.58 12.38
N ILE A 309 7.54 -16.69 11.71
CA ILE A 309 8.72 -16.80 10.82
C ILE A 309 8.38 -16.37 9.39
N PHE A 310 7.19 -16.71 8.91
CA PHE A 310 6.70 -16.41 7.57
C PHE A 310 5.35 -15.68 7.63
N ALA A 311 5.14 -14.77 6.69
CA ALA A 311 3.87 -14.09 6.43
C ALA A 311 3.54 -14.14 4.94
N GLN A 312 2.24 -14.17 4.62
CA GLN A 312 1.77 -14.18 3.25
C GLN A 312 1.64 -12.75 2.73
N ASP A 313 2.22 -12.46 1.57
CA ASP A 313 2.09 -11.15 0.92
C ASP A 313 0.72 -10.95 0.25
N GLU A 314 0.48 -9.77 -0.33
CA GLU A 314 -0.78 -9.48 -1.04
C GLU A 314 -1.06 -10.40 -2.24
N ASN A 315 -0.03 -11.04 -2.79
CA ASN A 315 -0.10 -11.95 -3.93
C ASN A 315 -0.21 -13.42 -3.49
N GLY A 316 -0.38 -13.69 -2.19
CA GLY A 316 -0.50 -15.05 -1.67
C GLY A 316 0.84 -15.78 -1.50
N VAL A 317 1.98 -15.10 -1.64
CA VAL A 317 3.31 -15.70 -1.54
C VAL A 317 3.81 -15.65 -0.09
N ASN A 318 4.28 -16.79 0.44
CA ASN A 318 4.87 -16.85 1.77
C ASN A 318 6.30 -16.28 1.77
N ARG A 319 6.53 -15.21 2.54
CA ARG A 319 7.83 -14.56 2.68
C ARG A 319 8.32 -14.58 4.13
N PRO A 320 9.64 -14.68 4.36
CA PRO A 320 10.21 -14.49 5.70
C PRO A 320 9.86 -13.11 6.23
N VAL A 321 9.44 -13.00 7.49
CA VAL A 321 9.01 -11.71 8.08
C VAL A 321 10.10 -10.64 8.05
N CYS A 322 11.37 -11.03 8.15
CA CYS A 322 12.52 -10.12 8.06
C CYS A 322 12.63 -9.41 6.70
N SER A 323 11.98 -9.92 5.65
CA SER A 323 11.99 -9.31 4.31
C SER A 323 11.11 -8.05 4.22
N TYR A 324 10.20 -7.84 5.18
CA TYR A 324 9.29 -6.68 5.24
C TYR A 324 9.88 -5.50 6.02
N ILE A 325 11.13 -5.59 6.45
CA ILE A 325 11.82 -4.52 7.19
C ILE A 325 13.12 -4.23 6.49
N ARG A 326 13.43 -2.95 6.30
CA ARG A 326 14.75 -2.45 5.88
C ARG A 326 14.95 -1.04 6.44
N PRO A 327 16.18 -0.60 6.73
CA PRO A 327 16.41 0.79 7.08
C PRO A 327 15.88 1.73 5.98
N LEU A 328 14.89 2.54 6.33
CA LEU A 328 14.21 3.47 5.42
C LEU A 328 14.53 4.90 5.85
N ARG A 329 15.29 5.62 5.04
CA ARG A 329 15.60 7.04 5.28
C ARG A 329 14.48 7.89 4.72
N ALA A 330 13.87 8.73 5.57
CA ALA A 330 12.80 9.64 5.19
C ALA A 330 13.27 10.92 4.46
N GLY A 331 14.57 11.05 4.19
CA GLY A 331 15.14 12.27 3.62
C GLY A 331 14.88 13.48 4.51
N ARG A 332 14.34 14.56 3.92
CA ARG A 332 13.92 15.79 4.63
C ARG A 332 12.41 15.82 4.91
N LEU A 333 11.72 14.70 4.75
CA LEU A 333 10.27 14.62 4.92
C LEU A 333 9.86 14.37 6.38
N LEU A 334 10.76 13.81 7.19
CA LEU A 334 10.57 13.56 8.62
C LEU A 334 11.86 13.92 9.36
N ASP A 335 11.75 14.80 10.34
CA ASP A 335 12.88 15.37 11.08
C ASP A 335 13.31 14.51 12.28
N ALA A 336 12.39 13.72 12.85
CA ALA A 336 12.65 12.97 14.07
C ALA A 336 11.92 11.62 14.15
N PRO A 337 12.46 10.64 14.91
CA PRO A 337 11.80 9.35 15.18
C PRO A 337 10.36 9.45 15.70
N ARG A 338 10.05 10.47 16.53
CA ARG A 338 8.69 10.69 17.05
C ARG A 338 7.73 11.18 15.98
N GLN A 339 8.20 12.05 15.09
CA GLN A 339 7.43 12.48 13.93
C GLN A 339 7.19 11.32 12.96
N ALA A 340 8.15 10.41 12.82
CA ALA A 340 7.94 9.17 12.06
C ALA A 340 6.87 8.27 12.70
N ALA A 341 6.87 8.12 14.03
CA ALA A 341 5.79 7.41 14.72
C ALA A 341 4.42 8.08 14.52
N ARG A 342 4.39 9.42 14.53
CA ARG A 342 3.16 10.18 14.24
C ARG A 342 2.70 9.99 12.79
N PHE A 343 3.60 10.10 11.82
CA PHE A 343 3.32 9.83 10.40
C PHE A 343 2.70 8.44 10.20
N VAL A 344 3.32 7.40 10.76
CA VAL A 344 2.78 6.04 10.63
C VAL A 344 1.39 5.94 11.27
N SER A 345 1.17 6.58 12.43
CA SER A 345 -0.14 6.54 13.11
C SER A 345 -1.29 7.24 12.37
N VAL A 346 -0.97 8.07 11.36
CA VAL A 346 -1.98 8.79 10.55
C VAL A 346 -2.22 8.12 9.20
N LEU A 347 -1.54 7.00 8.91
CA LEU A 347 -1.98 6.07 7.87
C LEU A 347 -3.25 5.36 8.35
N GLY A 348 -4.16 5.06 7.43
CA GLY A 348 -5.43 4.44 7.78
C GLY A 348 -5.24 3.03 8.34
N TYR A 349 -5.98 2.69 9.38
CA TYR A 349 -6.01 1.33 9.90
C TYR A 349 -7.18 0.55 9.30
N GLU A 350 -6.87 -0.57 8.64
CA GLU A 350 -7.85 -1.46 8.05
C GLU A 350 -7.38 -2.91 8.21
N ARG A 351 -8.18 -3.73 8.90
CA ARG A 351 -7.93 -5.17 9.00
C ARG A 351 -8.42 -5.87 7.75
N ALA A 352 -7.69 -6.89 7.31
CA ALA A 352 -8.14 -7.76 6.22
C ALA A 352 -9.51 -8.39 6.57
N PRO A 353 -10.51 -8.29 5.66
CA PRO A 353 -11.83 -8.87 5.90
C PRO A 353 -11.72 -10.41 5.92
N VAL A 354 -12.42 -11.05 6.87
CA VAL A 354 -12.56 -12.51 6.91
C VAL A 354 -13.78 -12.89 6.07
N ILE A 355 -13.56 -13.43 4.87
CA ILE A 355 -14.63 -13.94 4.01
C ILE A 355 -14.75 -15.45 4.22
N GLY A 356 -15.94 -15.90 4.64
CA GLY A 356 -16.27 -17.31 4.86
C GLY A 356 -16.15 -17.73 6.33
N GLY A 357 -17.23 -18.29 6.90
CA GLY A 357 -17.36 -18.67 8.31
C GLY A 357 -16.43 -19.79 8.83
N GLY A 358 -15.35 -20.11 8.12
CA GLY A 358 -14.25 -20.93 8.64
C GLY A 358 -13.32 -20.03 9.46
N GLY A 359 -13.37 -20.12 10.79
CA GLY A 359 -12.76 -19.19 11.77
C GLY A 359 -11.24 -19.05 11.79
N GLY A 360 -10.56 -19.02 10.65
CA GLY A 360 -9.16 -18.60 10.53
C GLY A 360 -9.08 -17.15 10.06
N LYS A 361 -8.48 -16.28 10.87
CA LYS A 361 -8.05 -14.95 10.44
C LYS A 361 -7.07 -15.12 9.28
N GLN A 362 -7.34 -14.55 8.11
CA GLN A 362 -6.35 -14.50 7.04
C GLN A 362 -5.53 -13.22 7.19
N GLU A 363 -4.37 -13.36 7.83
CA GLU A 363 -3.39 -12.30 8.01
C GLU A 363 -2.60 -12.12 6.71
N GLN A 364 -2.67 -10.94 6.10
CA GLN A 364 -1.98 -10.57 4.86
C GLN A 364 -1.08 -9.37 5.14
N TRP A 365 0.20 -9.49 4.78
CA TRP A 365 1.18 -8.40 4.94
C TRP A 365 1.39 -7.75 3.58
N CYS A 366 1.32 -6.44 3.51
CA CYS A 366 1.52 -5.73 2.26
C CYS A 366 3.02 -5.50 2.02
N THR A 367 3.45 -5.60 0.76
CA THR A 367 4.71 -4.95 0.35
C THR A 367 4.64 -3.44 0.62
N LEU A 368 5.79 -2.81 0.87
CA LEU A 368 5.79 -1.41 1.29
C LEU A 368 5.11 -0.49 0.26
N LEU A 369 5.35 -0.67 -1.04
CA LEU A 369 4.69 0.15 -2.06
C LEU A 369 3.17 -0.01 -2.02
N ALA A 370 2.67 -1.24 -1.90
CA ALA A 370 1.24 -1.51 -1.84
C ALA A 370 0.61 -0.83 -0.61
N PHE A 371 1.24 -0.92 0.55
CA PHE A 371 0.80 -0.24 1.77
C PHE A 371 0.78 1.28 1.63
N LEU A 372 1.87 1.89 1.13
CA LEU A 372 1.96 3.34 0.96
C LEU A 372 0.94 3.86 -0.08
N CYS A 373 0.76 3.15 -1.20
CA CYS A 373 -0.20 3.56 -2.24
C CYS A 373 -1.65 3.39 -1.79
N ARG A 374 -1.94 2.37 -0.99
CA ARG A 374 -3.26 2.18 -0.39
C ARG A 374 -3.51 3.20 0.73
N ASN A 375 -2.48 3.70 1.40
CA ASN A 375 -2.56 4.61 2.55
C ASN A 375 -3.37 4.02 3.73
N LYS A 376 -3.48 2.68 3.78
CA LYS A 376 -4.07 1.94 4.89
C LYS A 376 -3.70 0.47 4.90
N GLY A 377 -3.74 -0.15 6.07
CA GLY A 377 -3.32 -1.53 6.29
C GLY A 377 -3.49 -1.99 7.74
N ASP A 378 -3.01 -3.18 8.06
CA ASP A 378 -3.14 -3.77 9.41
C ASP A 378 -1.98 -3.30 10.32
N CYS A 379 -2.00 -3.73 11.58
CA CYS A 379 -1.01 -3.31 12.57
C CYS A 379 0.42 -3.77 12.24
N GLU A 380 0.55 -4.90 11.54
CA GLU A 380 1.81 -5.46 11.03
C GLU A 380 2.44 -4.53 9.98
N ASP A 381 1.65 -4.05 9.01
CA ASP A 381 2.11 -3.12 7.97
C ASP A 381 2.65 -1.82 8.60
N HIS A 382 1.90 -1.28 9.56
CA HIS A 382 2.30 -0.08 10.31
C HIS A 382 3.58 -0.33 11.13
N ALA A 383 3.68 -1.46 11.83
CA ALA A 383 4.86 -1.80 12.63
C ALA A 383 6.11 -2.01 11.75
N ASN A 384 5.95 -2.65 10.59
CA ASN A 384 7.03 -2.85 9.63
C ASN A 384 7.57 -1.53 9.07
N LEU A 385 6.69 -0.59 8.69
CA LEU A 385 7.08 0.75 8.26
C LEU A 385 7.75 1.54 9.39
N LEU A 386 7.18 1.54 10.59
CA LEU A 386 7.76 2.27 11.72
C LEU A 386 9.14 1.73 12.08
N CYS A 387 9.30 0.40 12.19
CA CYS A 387 10.59 -0.23 12.46
C CYS A 387 11.63 0.16 11.39
N SER A 388 11.22 0.13 10.12
CA SER A 388 12.06 0.53 8.99
C SER A 388 12.53 1.99 9.09
N LEU A 389 11.63 2.92 9.45
CA LEU A 389 11.97 4.33 9.66
C LEU A 389 12.91 4.53 10.85
N LEU A 390 12.64 3.90 11.99
CA LEU A 390 13.49 4.00 13.19
C LEU A 390 14.90 3.46 12.92
N LEU A 391 15.03 2.34 12.19
CA LEU A 391 16.31 1.85 11.68
C LEU A 391 16.99 2.87 10.74
N GLY A 392 16.21 3.57 9.91
CA GLY A 392 16.69 4.65 9.04
C GLY A 392 17.25 5.85 9.80
N PHE A 393 16.72 6.15 10.99
CA PHE A 393 17.27 7.12 11.95
C PHE A 393 18.44 6.58 12.79
N GLY A 394 18.86 5.33 12.57
CA GLY A 394 19.99 4.71 13.26
C GLY A 394 19.66 4.11 14.64
N LEU A 395 18.38 3.94 14.98
CA LEU A 395 17.98 3.28 16.23
C LEU A 395 18.03 1.76 16.07
N GLU A 396 18.42 1.03 17.12
CA GLU A 396 18.32 -0.44 17.13
C GLU A 396 16.85 -0.85 17.35
N ALA A 397 16.10 -0.94 16.26
CA ALA A 397 14.67 -1.23 16.27
C ALA A 397 14.35 -2.69 15.86
N PHE A 398 13.29 -3.21 16.47
CA PHE A 398 12.74 -4.54 16.22
C PHE A 398 11.22 -4.48 16.17
N VAL A 399 10.61 -5.28 15.30
CA VAL A 399 9.19 -5.62 15.40
C VAL A 399 9.02 -6.70 16.46
N CYS A 400 8.05 -6.53 17.34
CA CYS A 400 7.67 -7.47 18.39
C CYS A 400 6.32 -8.12 18.06
N VAL A 401 6.25 -9.44 18.20
CA VAL A 401 5.02 -10.21 17.99
C VAL A 401 4.57 -10.84 19.29
N GLY A 402 3.31 -10.62 19.65
CA GLY A 402 2.78 -11.06 20.93
C GLY A 402 1.31 -10.74 21.09
N THR A 403 0.89 -10.44 22.32
CA THR A 403 -0.52 -10.12 22.60
C THR A 403 -0.69 -8.81 23.37
N LYS A 404 -1.86 -8.19 23.19
CA LYS A 404 -2.39 -7.14 24.06
C LYS A 404 -3.33 -7.74 25.11
N GLY A 405 -3.93 -6.87 25.93
CA GLY A 405 -5.01 -7.24 26.86
C GLY A 405 -6.05 -8.17 26.23
N LYS A 406 -6.56 -9.12 27.02
CA LYS A 406 -7.49 -10.19 26.58
C LYS A 406 -6.90 -11.19 25.57
N GLY A 407 -5.58 -11.28 25.44
CA GLY A 407 -4.91 -12.28 24.60
C GLY A 407 -5.03 -12.01 23.09
N VAL A 408 -5.37 -10.78 22.69
CA VAL A 408 -5.51 -10.40 21.29
C VAL A 408 -4.11 -10.33 20.66
N PRO A 409 -3.81 -11.08 19.58
CA PRO A 409 -2.55 -10.95 18.85
C PRO A 409 -2.34 -9.52 18.39
N HIS A 410 -1.12 -9.01 18.56
CA HIS A 410 -0.76 -7.65 18.18
C HIS A 410 0.74 -7.57 17.87
N THR A 411 1.07 -6.66 16.96
CA THR A 411 2.44 -6.39 16.53
C THR A 411 2.79 -4.93 16.84
N TRP A 412 3.94 -4.69 17.47
CA TRP A 412 4.42 -3.34 17.82
C TRP A 412 5.92 -3.22 17.57
N VAL A 413 6.50 -2.04 17.81
CA VAL A 413 7.93 -1.82 17.59
C VAL A 413 8.63 -1.57 18.93
N MET A 414 9.83 -2.11 19.09
CA MET A 414 10.71 -1.88 20.23
C MET A 414 12.01 -1.27 19.74
N THR A 415 12.58 -0.34 20.50
CA THR A 415 13.96 0.11 20.34
C THR A 415 14.76 -0.19 21.60
N LEU A 416 16.01 -0.63 21.42
CA LEU A 416 16.98 -0.82 22.49
C LEU A 416 17.96 0.36 22.50
N GLY A 417 17.99 1.11 23.60
CA GLY A 417 18.97 2.17 23.83
C GLY A 417 20.34 1.58 24.16
N THR A 418 21.41 2.33 23.87
CA THR A 418 22.78 1.95 24.24
C THR A 418 23.01 1.87 25.75
N ASP A 419 22.15 2.53 26.51
CA ASP A 419 22.06 2.51 27.98
C ASP A 419 21.23 1.31 28.51
N GLY A 420 20.74 0.44 27.62
CA GLY A 420 19.83 -0.65 27.95
C GLY A 420 18.37 -0.23 28.10
N THR A 421 18.02 1.04 27.83
CA THR A 421 16.63 1.50 27.92
C THR A 421 15.79 0.85 26.82
N VAL A 422 14.78 0.07 27.23
CA VAL A 422 13.82 -0.54 26.33
C VAL A 422 12.63 0.41 26.13
N THR A 423 12.35 0.76 24.88
CA THR A 423 11.21 1.63 24.54
C THR A 423 10.29 0.91 23.57
N PHE A 424 9.00 0.86 23.89
CA PHE A 424 7.96 0.35 23.00
C PHE A 424 7.25 1.50 22.28
N TRP A 425 6.95 1.28 21.02
CA TRP A 425 6.28 2.21 20.12
C TRP A 425 5.01 1.55 19.58
N GLU A 426 3.87 2.17 19.82
CA GLU A 426 2.58 1.75 19.26
C GLU A 426 2.40 2.38 17.88
N SER A 427 2.45 1.56 16.84
CA SER A 427 2.43 2.01 15.45
C SER A 427 1.10 2.67 15.05
N LEU A 428 -0.02 2.26 15.65
CA LEU A 428 -1.35 2.79 15.33
C LEU A 428 -1.69 4.10 16.05
N THR A 429 -0.96 4.47 17.10
CA THR A 429 -1.27 5.68 17.89
C THR A 429 -0.11 6.67 17.97
N GLY A 430 1.09 6.24 17.58
CA GLY A 430 2.33 6.98 17.76
C GLY A 430 2.80 7.06 19.22
N HIS A 431 2.09 6.40 20.16
CA HIS A 431 2.46 6.44 21.57
C HIS A 431 3.74 5.68 21.86
N ARG A 432 4.50 6.21 22.82
CA ARG A 432 5.78 5.67 23.25
C ARG A 432 5.74 5.34 24.72
N TYR A 433 6.22 4.15 25.07
CA TYR A 433 6.22 3.62 26.43
C TYR A 433 7.64 3.20 26.81
N ILE A 434 8.17 3.73 27.90
CA ILE A 434 9.44 3.25 28.47
C ILE A 434 9.11 1.99 29.28
N HIS A 435 9.73 0.87 28.93
CA HIS A 435 9.55 -0.38 29.64
C HIS A 435 10.38 -0.36 30.93
N ARG A 436 9.72 -0.64 32.05
CA ARG A 436 10.34 -0.87 33.35
C ARG A 436 10.01 -2.30 33.77
N PRO A 437 11.00 -3.19 33.86
CA PRO A 437 10.75 -4.58 34.19
C PRO A 437 10.28 -4.72 35.63
N VAL A 438 9.28 -5.56 35.84
CA VAL A 438 8.88 -6.09 37.14
C VAL A 438 9.93 -7.12 37.54
N LYS A 439 10.39 -7.07 38.78
CA LYS A 439 11.35 -8.02 39.35
C LYS A 439 10.64 -8.86 40.41
N PRO A 440 10.16 -10.07 40.06
CA PRO A 440 9.38 -10.90 40.98
C PRO A 440 10.14 -11.28 42.25
N ASP A 441 11.48 -11.31 42.18
CA ASP A 441 12.36 -11.71 43.28
C ASP A 441 12.73 -10.55 44.22
N ASP A 442 12.29 -9.32 43.94
CA ASP A 442 12.53 -8.18 44.83
C ASP A 442 11.72 -8.32 46.14
N PRO A 443 12.22 -7.78 47.27
CA PRO A 443 11.50 -7.82 48.55
C PRO A 443 10.07 -7.22 48.44
N PRO A 444 9.07 -7.74 49.17
CA PRO A 444 7.67 -7.29 49.08
C PRO A 444 7.44 -5.78 49.36
N LEU A 445 8.38 -5.14 50.06
CA LEU A 445 8.36 -3.72 50.39
C LEU A 445 8.78 -2.83 49.19
N VAL A 446 9.39 -3.40 48.15
CA VAL A 446 9.80 -2.68 46.95
C VAL A 446 8.59 -2.48 46.04
N GLU A 447 8.20 -1.23 45.82
CA GLU A 447 7.11 -0.90 44.90
C GLU A 447 7.47 -1.32 43.47
N GLN A 448 6.68 -2.25 42.93
CA GLN A 448 6.86 -2.73 41.57
C GLN A 448 6.33 -1.71 40.55
N PRO A 449 7.03 -1.51 39.41
CA PRO A 449 6.56 -0.60 38.38
C PRO A 449 5.27 -1.14 37.75
N LYS A 450 4.26 -0.28 37.60
CA LYS A 450 3.03 -0.62 36.87
C LYS A 450 3.25 -0.44 35.36
N PRO A 451 3.01 -1.49 34.53
CA PRO A 451 3.11 -1.36 33.09
C PRO A 451 2.12 -0.32 32.54
N LEU A 452 2.64 0.67 31.81
CA LEU A 452 1.82 1.71 31.14
C LEU A 452 1.39 1.32 29.73
N TYR A 453 2.04 0.31 29.14
CA TYR A 453 1.77 -0.20 27.81
C TYR A 453 0.67 -1.29 27.82
N PRO A 454 -0.02 -1.54 26.69
CA PRO A 454 -1.11 -2.51 26.62
C PRO A 454 -0.66 -3.97 26.37
N TYR A 455 0.63 -4.19 26.12
CA TYR A 455 1.21 -5.50 25.75
C TYR A 455 1.29 -6.45 26.95
N ARG A 456 1.00 -7.73 26.71
CA ARG A 456 0.91 -8.77 27.73
C ARG A 456 1.93 -9.88 27.51
N THR A 457 1.98 -10.46 26.32
CA THR A 457 2.95 -11.51 25.99
C THR A 457 3.81 -11.13 24.79
N ILE A 458 5.01 -11.73 24.68
CA ILE A 458 5.94 -11.57 23.57
C ILE A 458 6.56 -12.92 23.20
N GLY A 459 6.34 -13.34 21.95
CA GLY A 459 6.83 -14.61 21.45
C GLY A 459 8.11 -14.49 20.63
N CYS A 460 8.24 -13.44 19.80
CA CYS A 460 9.47 -13.21 19.03
C CYS A 460 9.70 -11.72 18.75
N VAL A 461 10.95 -11.39 18.42
CA VAL A 461 11.35 -10.09 17.92
C VAL A 461 12.21 -10.25 16.68
N PHE A 462 12.08 -9.35 15.70
CA PHE A 462 12.86 -9.44 14.47
C PHE A 462 13.07 -8.06 13.82
N ASN A 463 14.09 -7.99 12.99
CA ASN A 463 14.31 -6.90 12.06
C ASN A 463 14.89 -7.45 10.74
N HIS A 464 15.40 -6.57 9.89
CA HIS A 464 15.96 -6.93 8.59
C HIS A 464 17.20 -7.86 8.63
N GLN A 465 17.84 -8.04 9.78
CA GLN A 465 19.08 -8.82 9.94
C GLN A 465 18.98 -9.93 10.99
N LYS A 466 18.16 -9.74 12.02
CA LYS A 466 18.11 -10.59 13.21
C LYS A 466 16.68 -11.09 13.43
N PHE A 467 16.56 -12.33 13.91
CA PHE A 467 15.31 -12.92 14.36
C PHE A 467 15.57 -13.69 15.66
N PHE A 468 14.74 -13.45 16.67
CA PHE A 468 14.86 -14.08 17.97
C PHE A 468 13.52 -14.61 18.47
N GLY A 469 13.48 -15.87 18.90
CA GLY A 469 12.35 -16.44 19.64
C GLY A 469 12.58 -16.30 21.15
N ASN A 470 11.57 -15.82 21.88
CA ASN A 470 11.64 -15.74 23.33
C ASN A 470 11.66 -17.14 23.94
N CYS A 471 12.78 -17.54 24.54
CA CYS A 471 12.93 -18.83 25.24
C CYS A 471 13.05 -18.67 26.76
N GLN A 472 12.62 -17.54 27.33
CA GLN A 472 12.50 -17.35 28.79
C GLN A 472 11.36 -18.21 29.38
N PRO A 473 11.36 -18.52 30.69
CA PRO A 473 10.31 -19.32 31.33
C PRO A 473 8.90 -18.74 31.13
N SER A 474 8.77 -17.43 31.25
CA SER A 474 7.54 -16.67 30.98
C SER A 474 7.67 -15.92 29.65
N ASP A 475 6.57 -15.78 28.93
CA ASP A 475 6.45 -14.88 27.77
C ASP A 475 5.80 -13.55 28.14
N ALA A 476 5.51 -13.29 29.42
CA ALA A 476 4.93 -12.03 29.88
C ALA A 476 5.91 -10.87 29.68
N VAL A 477 5.45 -9.81 29.02
CA VAL A 477 6.27 -8.63 28.68
C VAL A 477 6.79 -7.93 29.93
N GLU A 478 6.02 -7.90 31.01
CA GLU A 478 6.36 -7.14 32.22
C GLU A 478 7.57 -7.68 32.98
N VAL A 479 7.84 -8.99 32.89
CA VAL A 479 9.01 -9.65 33.51
C VAL A 479 10.07 -10.06 32.48
N CYS A 480 9.83 -9.77 31.20
CA CYS A 480 10.71 -10.17 30.12
C CYS A 480 12.04 -9.41 30.18
N VAL A 481 13.16 -10.13 30.13
CA VAL A 481 14.49 -9.51 30.03
C VAL A 481 14.88 -9.38 28.56
N PHE A 482 15.05 -8.14 28.12
CA PHE A 482 15.35 -7.79 26.72
C PHE A 482 16.85 -7.73 26.41
N ASP A 483 17.63 -8.64 26.98
CA ASP A 483 19.02 -8.85 26.58
C ASP A 483 19.07 -9.86 25.43
N LEU A 484 19.02 -9.36 24.20
CA LEU A 484 18.98 -10.19 22.99
C LEU A 484 20.31 -10.91 22.70
N HIS A 485 21.39 -10.62 23.44
CA HIS A 485 22.68 -11.31 23.31
C HIS A 485 22.72 -12.60 24.15
N ASP A 486 21.83 -12.75 25.13
CA ASP A 486 21.72 -13.94 25.96
C ASP A 486 20.89 -15.02 25.24
N GLU A 487 21.58 -15.96 24.60
CA GLU A 487 20.95 -17.07 23.87
C GLU A 487 20.14 -18.02 24.77
N SER A 488 20.36 -17.99 26.09
CA SER A 488 19.54 -18.74 27.05
C SER A 488 18.14 -18.15 27.22
N ARG A 489 17.96 -16.88 26.83
CA ARG A 489 16.71 -16.11 26.92
C ARG A 489 16.09 -15.84 25.55
N TRP A 490 16.91 -15.70 24.52
CA TRP A 490 16.49 -15.42 23.15
C TRP A 490 17.17 -16.36 22.17
N LYS A 491 16.45 -17.35 21.65
CA LYS A 491 17.00 -18.26 20.63
C LYS A 491 17.17 -17.49 19.32
N PRO A 492 18.40 -17.29 18.81
CA PRO A 492 18.61 -16.58 17.55
C PRO A 492 18.41 -17.49 16.34
N MET A 493 18.03 -16.92 15.20
CA MET A 493 18.32 -17.51 13.90
C MET A 493 19.70 -17.09 13.40
N SER A 494 20.29 -17.89 12.52
CA SER A 494 21.53 -17.57 11.83
C SER A 494 21.35 -16.32 10.98
N GLY A 495 22.17 -15.29 11.23
CA GLY A 495 22.19 -14.08 10.43
C GLY A 495 22.50 -14.36 8.97
N GLU A 496 23.36 -15.34 8.67
CA GLU A 496 23.67 -15.74 7.28
C GLU A 496 22.48 -16.41 6.60
N ALA A 497 21.68 -17.20 7.34
CA ALA A 497 20.44 -17.75 6.80
C ALA A 497 19.43 -16.65 6.45
N ILE A 498 19.27 -15.65 7.31
CA ILE A 498 18.39 -14.49 7.05
C ILE A 498 18.89 -13.68 5.84
N LYS A 499 20.20 -13.36 5.81
CA LYS A 499 20.84 -12.66 4.70
C LYS A 499 20.82 -13.45 3.39
N SER A 500 20.58 -14.76 3.40
CA SER A 500 20.47 -15.52 2.15
C SER A 500 19.18 -15.22 1.37
N VAL A 501 18.11 -14.81 2.07
CA VAL A 501 16.75 -14.62 1.51
C VAL A 501 16.24 -13.18 1.59
N CYS A 502 16.70 -12.36 2.54
CA CYS A 502 16.19 -10.99 2.75
C CYS A 502 16.84 -9.82 1.95
N PRO A 503 18.03 -9.92 1.30
CA PRO A 503 18.62 -8.78 0.58
C PRO A 503 17.83 -8.34 -0.67
N PRO A 504 17.86 -7.04 -1.03
CA PRO A 504 17.28 -6.55 -2.28
C PRO A 504 17.90 -7.29 -3.49
N GLY A 505 17.09 -7.59 -4.50
CA GLY A 505 17.52 -8.31 -5.71
C GLY A 505 17.57 -9.85 -5.55
N SER A 506 17.26 -10.40 -4.38
CA SER A 506 16.83 -11.79 -4.28
C SER A 506 15.34 -11.84 -4.67
N THR A 507 14.92 -12.69 -5.63
CA THR A 507 13.50 -12.76 -6.02
C THR A 507 12.59 -13.36 -4.92
N SER A 508 13.20 -13.86 -3.83
CA SER A 508 12.52 -14.25 -2.58
C SER A 508 12.18 -13.06 -1.68
N SER A 509 12.97 -11.99 -1.77
CA SER A 509 12.78 -10.78 -0.99
C SER A 509 11.65 -9.92 -1.57
N VAL A 510 11.05 -9.11 -0.69
CA VAL A 510 10.24 -7.95 -1.11
C VAL A 510 11.16 -7.03 -1.95
N PRO A 511 10.64 -6.39 -3.02
CA PRO A 511 11.38 -5.42 -3.84
C PRO A 511 12.17 -4.41 -2.98
N PRO A 512 13.16 -3.70 -3.55
CA PRO A 512 13.76 -2.54 -2.90
C PRO A 512 12.69 -1.64 -2.29
N PHE A 513 13.00 -1.02 -1.16
CA PHE A 513 12.01 -0.20 -0.48
C PHE A 513 11.80 1.10 -1.26
N PRO A 514 10.56 1.44 -1.64
CA PRO A 514 10.28 2.71 -2.28
C PRO A 514 10.71 3.88 -1.40
N PRO A 515 11.30 4.95 -2.00
CA PRO A 515 11.45 6.21 -1.28
C PRO A 515 10.07 6.76 -0.91
N LEU A 516 10.02 7.50 0.20
CA LEU A 516 8.83 8.27 0.55
C LEU A 516 8.66 9.43 -0.43
N CYS A 517 7.42 9.67 -0.84
CA CYS A 517 7.01 10.82 -1.63
C CYS A 517 6.50 11.93 -0.72
N ASP A 518 6.73 13.18 -1.14
CA ASP A 518 6.18 14.34 -0.47
C ASP A 518 4.65 14.36 -0.56
N SER A 519 4.01 15.13 0.31
CA SER A 519 2.58 15.31 0.30
C SER A 519 2.12 16.11 -0.91
N THR A 520 1.06 15.67 -1.55
CA THR A 520 0.36 16.47 -2.58
C THR A 520 -0.75 17.35 -1.98
N ILE A 521 -0.94 17.29 -0.65
CA ILE A 521 -1.99 18.01 0.06
C ILE A 521 -1.51 19.43 0.37
N ASP A 522 -2.18 20.43 -0.20
CA ASP A 522 -2.14 21.78 0.35
C ASP A 522 -2.98 21.83 1.63
N ALA A 523 -2.28 21.85 2.77
CA ALA A 523 -2.89 21.82 4.09
C ALA A 523 -3.84 23.00 4.34
N ALA A 524 -3.52 24.20 3.84
CA ALA A 524 -4.34 25.40 4.05
C ALA A 524 -5.63 25.32 3.24
N VAL A 525 -5.52 24.98 1.96
CA VAL A 525 -6.68 24.80 1.07
C VAL A 525 -7.59 23.68 1.58
N ALA A 526 -7.02 22.53 1.93
CA ALA A 526 -7.79 21.40 2.46
C ALA A 526 -8.50 21.74 3.78
N SER A 527 -7.87 22.52 4.66
CA SER A 527 -8.48 22.99 5.91
C SER A 527 -9.69 23.88 5.64
N ASN A 528 -9.54 24.88 4.77
CA ASN A 528 -10.61 25.83 4.46
C ASN A 528 -11.80 25.16 3.77
N GLU A 529 -11.54 24.27 2.81
CA GLU A 529 -12.59 23.53 2.09
C GLU A 529 -13.39 22.66 3.05
N MET A 530 -12.70 21.89 3.90
CA MET A 530 -13.37 21.02 4.86
C MET A 530 -14.14 21.83 5.93
N GLU A 531 -13.61 22.97 6.39
CA GLU A 531 -14.31 23.86 7.30
C GLU A 531 -15.61 24.38 6.69
N LEU A 532 -15.58 24.83 5.43
CA LEU A 532 -16.75 25.30 4.70
C LEU A 532 -17.81 24.20 4.57
N GLN A 533 -17.41 23.00 4.16
CA GLN A 533 -18.32 21.85 4.05
C GLN A 533 -18.98 21.50 5.38
N LEU A 534 -18.23 21.50 6.49
CA LEU A 534 -18.78 21.24 7.82
C LEU A 534 -19.74 22.35 8.27
N ARG A 535 -19.46 23.61 7.95
CA ARG A 535 -20.39 24.72 8.25
C ARG A 535 -21.73 24.53 7.54
N LEU A 536 -21.71 24.11 6.27
CA LEU A 536 -22.93 23.81 5.51
C LEU A 536 -23.72 22.66 6.14
N LEU A 537 -23.05 21.54 6.45
CA LEU A 537 -23.67 20.36 7.07
C LEU A 537 -24.28 20.66 8.45
N VAL A 538 -23.57 21.42 9.29
CA VAL A 538 -24.10 21.86 10.60
C VAL A 538 -25.30 22.78 10.43
N SER A 539 -25.24 23.72 9.48
CA SER A 539 -26.34 24.68 9.24
C SER A 539 -27.60 23.97 8.76
N GLU A 540 -27.45 22.99 7.86
CA GLU A 540 -28.54 22.13 7.37
C GLU A 540 -29.14 21.29 8.50
N HIS A 541 -28.31 20.56 9.25
CA HIS A 541 -28.76 19.73 10.37
C HIS A 541 -29.51 20.54 11.44
N ARG A 542 -29.00 21.74 11.78
CA ARG A 542 -29.67 22.63 12.75
C ARG A 542 -30.99 23.17 12.22
N LYS A 543 -31.07 23.49 10.92
CA LYS A 543 -32.31 23.90 10.27
C LYS A 543 -33.37 22.81 10.35
N ASP A 544 -33.00 21.54 10.16
CA ASP A 544 -33.91 20.39 10.27
C ASP A 544 -34.46 20.24 11.70
N LEU A 545 -33.68 20.64 12.71
CA LEU A 545 -34.09 20.68 14.12
C LEU A 545 -34.86 21.96 14.51
N GLY A 546 -35.11 22.86 13.57
CA GLY A 546 -35.77 24.15 13.83
C GLY A 546 -34.90 25.15 14.60
N LEU A 547 -33.58 24.98 14.60
CA LEU A 547 -32.62 25.85 15.29
C LEU A 547 -32.02 26.88 14.32
N SER A 548 -31.83 28.11 14.81
CA SER A 548 -31.06 29.13 14.07
C SER A 548 -29.56 28.85 14.16
N THR A 549 -28.81 29.17 13.11
CA THR A 549 -27.36 28.99 13.06
C THR A 549 -26.71 30.35 12.84
N VAL A 550 -25.85 30.76 13.77
CA VAL A 550 -25.07 32.00 13.67
C VAL A 550 -23.61 31.68 13.91
N TRP A 551 -22.78 31.86 12.89
CA TRP A 551 -21.35 31.60 12.96
C TRP A 551 -20.59 32.77 13.60
N ASP A 552 -19.54 32.46 14.36
CA ASP A 552 -18.60 33.40 14.96
C ASP A 552 -17.19 33.12 14.42
N ASP A 553 -16.80 33.86 13.39
CA ASP A 553 -15.52 33.70 12.71
C ASP A 553 -14.32 34.06 13.60
N HIS A 554 -14.50 35.00 14.52
CA HIS A 554 -13.46 35.34 15.48
C HIS A 554 -13.21 34.18 16.43
N LEU A 555 -14.27 33.61 17.01
CA LEU A 555 -14.15 32.43 17.86
C LEU A 555 -13.55 31.24 17.09
N SER A 556 -13.98 30.98 15.85
CA SER A 556 -13.37 29.97 14.98
C SER A 556 -11.86 30.18 14.80
N TYR A 557 -11.42 31.42 14.57
CA TYR A 557 -10.00 31.73 14.47
C TYR A 557 -9.25 31.42 15.77
N LEU A 558 -9.81 31.76 16.93
CA LEU A 558 -9.22 31.51 18.25
C LEU A 558 -9.04 30.02 18.58
N LEU A 559 -9.73 29.09 17.90
CA LEU A 559 -9.52 27.65 18.08
C LEU A 559 -8.22 27.15 17.39
N SER A 560 -7.64 27.94 16.49
CA SER A 560 -6.47 27.51 15.68
C SER A 560 -5.23 27.13 16.49
N PRO A 561 -4.85 27.86 17.56
CA PRO A 561 -3.71 27.50 18.41
C PRO A 561 -3.89 26.18 19.14
N ALA A 562 -5.10 25.90 19.66
CA ALA A 562 -5.40 24.63 20.33
C ALA A 562 -5.20 23.44 19.39
N LEU A 563 -5.73 23.52 18.17
CA LEU A 563 -5.54 22.47 17.17
C LEU A 563 -4.06 22.30 16.76
N ALA A 564 -3.28 23.39 16.75
CA ALA A 564 -1.82 23.33 16.56
C ALA A 564 -1.14 22.56 17.69
N ALA A 565 -1.48 22.91 18.93
CA ALA A 565 -0.93 22.33 20.14
C ALA A 565 -1.21 20.83 20.21
N TYR A 566 -2.43 20.39 19.89
CA TYR A 566 -2.77 18.97 19.89
C TYR A 566 -1.94 18.16 18.89
N GLU A 567 -1.72 18.68 17.67
CA GLU A 567 -0.87 17.98 16.71
C GLU A 567 0.60 17.99 17.13
N LEU A 568 1.11 19.12 17.63
CA LEU A 568 2.47 19.24 18.13
C LEU A 568 2.73 18.24 19.26
N GLU A 569 1.80 18.12 20.20
CA GLU A 569 1.87 17.16 21.30
C GLU A 569 1.90 15.72 20.77
N ARG A 570 1.09 15.39 19.76
CA ARG A 570 1.12 14.06 19.12
C ARG A 570 2.43 13.77 18.40
N ALA A 571 3.05 14.77 17.76
CA ALA A 571 4.29 14.62 17.02
C ALA A 571 5.55 14.60 17.92
N THR A 572 5.52 15.28 19.07
CA THR A 572 6.70 15.49 19.92
C THR A 572 6.59 14.85 21.31
N SER A 573 5.37 14.55 21.76
CA SER A 573 5.01 14.22 23.15
C SER A 573 5.24 15.38 24.14
N ILE A 574 5.31 16.63 23.66
CA ILE A 574 5.46 17.84 24.48
C ILE A 574 4.17 18.65 24.36
N SER A 575 3.52 18.92 25.49
CA SER A 575 2.34 19.79 25.53
C SER A 575 2.80 21.25 25.68
N ALA A 576 2.32 22.14 24.81
CA ALA A 576 2.66 23.56 24.80
C ALA A 576 1.52 24.39 24.15
N GLY A 577 1.35 25.65 24.58
CA GLY A 577 0.43 26.61 23.93
C GLY A 577 -1.03 26.59 24.41
N ASN A 578 -1.34 25.88 25.49
CA ASN A 578 -2.71 25.80 26.03
C ASN A 578 -3.10 27.05 26.84
N GLU A 579 -2.15 27.77 27.45
CA GLU A 579 -2.43 28.92 28.31
C GLU A 579 -2.92 30.12 27.49
N GLU A 580 -2.22 30.45 26.41
CA GLU A 580 -2.59 31.55 25.51
C GLU A 580 -3.95 31.32 24.85
N PHE A 581 -4.26 30.06 24.51
CA PHE A 581 -5.57 29.67 24.01
C PHE A 581 -6.66 29.93 25.06
N GLN A 582 -6.47 29.47 26.31
CA GLN A 582 -7.45 29.67 27.38
C GLN A 582 -7.69 31.17 27.63
N ASP A 583 -6.65 31.98 27.65
CA ASP A 583 -6.76 33.42 27.87
C ASP A 583 -7.41 34.17 26.69
N ALA A 584 -7.20 33.71 25.46
CA ALA A 584 -7.90 34.25 24.30
C ALA A 584 -9.41 33.92 24.34
N VAL A 585 -9.77 32.68 24.67
CA VAL A 585 -11.18 32.27 24.79
C VAL A 585 -11.87 32.99 25.95
N ARG A 586 -11.24 33.10 27.13
CA ARG A 586 -11.79 33.83 28.28
C ARG A 586 -12.12 35.29 27.94
N ARG A 587 -11.31 35.94 27.09
CA ARG A 587 -11.56 37.32 26.63
C ARG A 587 -12.64 37.42 25.54
N ALA A 588 -12.83 36.38 24.74
CA ALA A 588 -13.80 36.35 23.64
C ALA A 588 -15.22 35.92 24.06
N VAL A 589 -15.35 35.35 25.26
CA VAL A 589 -16.61 34.90 25.86
C VAL A 589 -17.08 35.99 26.82
N PRO A 590 -18.23 36.64 26.55
CA PRO A 590 -18.75 37.69 27.42
C PRO A 590 -19.14 37.19 28.82
N ASP A 591 -19.19 38.09 29.79
CA ASP A 591 -19.66 37.77 31.14
C ASP A 591 -21.10 37.22 31.11
N GLY A 592 -21.32 36.10 31.80
CA GLY A 592 -22.61 35.41 31.81
C GLY A 592 -22.85 34.45 30.63
N HIS A 593 -21.89 34.34 29.69
CA HIS A 593 -21.92 33.31 28.65
C HIS A 593 -21.08 32.09 29.04
N THR A 594 -21.51 30.93 28.56
CA THR A 594 -20.79 29.66 28.67
C THR A 594 -20.11 29.35 27.35
N PHE A 595 -18.86 28.88 27.42
CA PHE A 595 -18.14 28.32 26.28
C PHE A 595 -18.05 26.80 26.39
N LYS A 596 -18.33 26.11 25.29
CA LYS A 596 -18.07 24.68 25.12
C LYS A 596 -17.27 24.48 23.85
N GLY A 597 -16.24 23.64 23.91
CA GLY A 597 -15.41 23.31 22.75
C GLY A 597 -14.88 21.89 22.87
N PHE A 598 -14.93 21.13 21.78
CA PHE A 598 -14.47 19.75 21.76
C PHE A 598 -13.62 19.47 20.51
N PRO A 599 -12.32 19.14 20.68
CA PRO A 599 -11.46 18.75 19.58
C PRO A 599 -11.64 17.25 19.26
N ILE A 600 -11.66 16.93 17.96
CA ILE A 600 -11.71 15.57 17.45
C ILE A 600 -10.73 15.41 16.28
N HIS A 601 -10.13 14.23 16.16
CA HIS A 601 -9.09 13.91 15.20
C HIS A 601 -9.52 12.82 14.23
N PHE A 602 -9.20 12.99 12.95
CA PHE A 602 -9.41 12.03 11.87
C PHE A 602 -8.14 11.87 11.03
N VAL A 603 -8.05 10.75 10.30
CA VAL A 603 -6.96 10.43 9.35
C VAL A 603 -7.41 10.53 7.89
N TYR A 604 -8.55 11.19 7.66
CA TYR A 604 -9.18 11.34 6.35
C TYR A 604 -9.85 12.71 6.23
N ARG A 605 -10.12 13.14 4.99
CA ARG A 605 -10.61 14.49 4.65
C ARG A 605 -12.09 14.54 4.22
N ASN A 606 -12.84 13.44 4.36
CA ASN A 606 -14.26 13.38 4.01
C ASN A 606 -15.13 14.09 5.09
N ALA A 607 -15.60 15.31 4.79
CA ALA A 607 -16.38 16.14 5.71
C ALA A 607 -17.71 15.49 6.14
N ARG A 608 -18.43 14.83 5.21
CA ARG A 608 -19.71 14.17 5.52
C ARG A 608 -19.52 13.02 6.50
N ARG A 609 -18.51 12.17 6.26
CA ARG A 609 -18.15 11.06 7.17
C ARG A 609 -17.69 11.58 8.54
N ALA A 610 -16.89 12.64 8.55
CA ALA A 610 -16.44 13.28 9.79
C ALA A 610 -17.63 13.83 10.58
N PHE A 611 -18.54 14.57 9.92
CA PHE A 611 -19.74 15.13 10.54
C PHE A 611 -20.66 14.05 11.14
N ALA A 612 -20.96 13.00 10.38
CA ALA A 612 -21.75 11.87 10.87
C ALA A 612 -21.10 11.19 12.09
N THR A 613 -19.76 11.14 12.14
CA THR A 613 -19.03 10.63 13.30
C THR A 613 -19.10 11.58 14.49
N CYS A 614 -19.03 12.89 14.24
CA CYS A 614 -19.18 13.91 15.28
C CYS A 614 -20.57 13.86 15.91
N LEU A 615 -21.65 13.69 15.14
CA LEU A 615 -23.01 13.56 15.70
C LEU A 615 -23.20 12.33 16.59
N ARG A 616 -22.38 11.29 16.47
CA ARG A 616 -22.41 10.13 17.39
C ARG A 616 -21.63 10.37 18.69
N SER A 617 -20.83 11.44 18.77
CA SER A 617 -20.13 11.83 19.99
C SER A 617 -21.05 12.74 20.81
N PRO A 618 -21.38 12.39 22.06
CA PRO A 618 -22.29 13.20 22.88
C PRO A 618 -21.77 14.63 23.10
N PHE A 619 -20.45 14.80 23.18
CA PHE A 619 -19.82 16.11 23.34
C PHE A 619 -20.00 17.00 22.11
N CYS A 620 -19.82 16.44 20.91
CA CYS A 620 -20.00 17.20 19.67
C CYS A 620 -21.48 17.47 19.41
N GLU A 621 -22.35 16.47 19.63
CA GLU A 621 -23.79 16.61 19.49
C GLU A 621 -24.32 17.71 20.40
N GLU A 622 -23.91 17.75 21.67
CA GLU A 622 -24.32 18.79 22.63
C GLU A 622 -23.94 20.20 22.15
N ILE A 623 -22.75 20.36 21.55
CA ILE A 623 -22.28 21.64 20.99
C ILE A 623 -23.06 22.00 19.72
N ILE A 624 -23.19 21.06 18.78
CA ILE A 624 -23.84 21.27 17.48
C ILE A 624 -25.34 21.54 17.66
N CYS A 625 -25.99 20.85 18.58
CA CYS A 625 -27.43 20.96 18.89
C CYS A 625 -27.70 21.96 20.02
N CYS A 626 -26.69 22.75 20.43
CA CYS A 626 -26.80 23.69 21.54
C CYS A 626 -27.99 24.65 21.36
N ARG A 627 -28.76 24.79 22.44
CA ARG A 627 -29.91 25.69 22.60
C ARG A 627 -29.60 26.67 23.74
N GLY A 628 -30.06 27.91 23.58
CA GLY A 628 -29.86 28.97 24.56
C GLY A 628 -30.17 30.33 23.96
N ASP A 629 -29.99 31.38 24.74
CA ASP A 629 -30.03 32.74 24.22
C ASP A 629 -28.67 33.11 23.62
N GLN A 630 -28.69 33.89 22.54
CA GLN A 630 -27.48 34.37 21.85
C GLN A 630 -26.47 33.26 21.49
N VAL A 631 -26.93 32.08 21.06
CA VAL A 631 -26.05 30.98 20.64
C VAL A 631 -25.23 31.41 19.42
N ARG A 632 -23.90 31.29 19.54
CA ARG A 632 -22.93 31.49 18.47
C ARG A 632 -22.10 30.24 18.31
N LEU A 633 -22.02 29.72 17.09
CA LEU A 633 -21.27 28.52 16.75
C LEU A 633 -19.94 28.88 16.12
N ALA A 634 -18.93 28.07 16.40
CA ALA A 634 -17.64 28.12 15.76
C ALA A 634 -17.22 26.71 15.38
N VAL A 635 -16.60 26.60 14.21
CA VAL A 635 -15.90 25.40 13.78
C VAL A 635 -14.56 25.82 13.23
N ARG A 636 -13.52 25.08 13.58
CA ARG A 636 -12.18 25.24 13.00
C ARG A 636 -11.66 23.90 12.57
N VAL A 637 -11.09 23.85 11.36
CA VAL A 637 -10.42 22.66 10.83
C VAL A 637 -8.95 22.98 10.60
N ARG A 638 -8.07 22.05 10.97
CA ARG A 638 -6.66 22.07 10.60
C ARG A 638 -6.23 20.71 10.06
N VAL A 639 -5.80 20.71 8.81
CA VAL A 639 -5.16 19.58 8.14
C VAL A 639 -3.65 19.74 8.30
N PHE A 640 -2.98 18.67 8.71
CA PHE A 640 -1.53 18.56 8.77
C PHE A 640 -1.11 17.49 7.80
N ALA A 641 -0.35 17.89 6.78
CA ALA A 641 0.14 17.02 5.73
C ALA A 641 1.37 16.25 6.20
N TYR A 642 1.40 14.96 5.87
CA TYR A 642 2.52 14.06 6.07
C TYR A 642 2.92 13.44 4.72
N PRO A 643 4.06 12.71 4.66
CA PRO A 643 4.47 12.00 3.45
C PRO A 643 3.38 11.08 2.90
N GLU A 644 3.48 10.71 1.63
CA GLU A 644 2.49 9.87 0.92
C GLU A 644 1.07 10.46 0.88
N SER A 645 0.94 11.78 1.07
CA SER A 645 -0.37 12.43 1.22
C SER A 645 -1.22 11.85 2.35
N ALA A 646 -0.57 11.26 3.37
CA ALA A 646 -1.22 11.00 4.66
C ALA A 646 -1.51 12.33 5.37
N CYS A 647 -2.50 12.35 6.27
CA CYS A 647 -2.83 13.58 6.97
C CYS A 647 -3.44 13.33 8.36
N ALA A 648 -3.17 14.26 9.28
CA ALA A 648 -3.95 14.43 10.49
C ALA A 648 -4.94 15.57 10.27
N VAL A 649 -6.22 15.31 10.52
CA VAL A 649 -7.29 16.30 10.41
C VAL A 649 -7.87 16.53 11.79
N TRP A 650 -7.63 17.72 12.32
CA TRP A 650 -8.22 18.18 13.57
C TRP A 650 -9.42 19.07 13.30
N ILE A 651 -10.53 18.77 13.97
CA ILE A 651 -11.76 19.55 13.92
C ILE A 651 -12.10 19.94 15.34
N MET A 652 -12.42 21.20 15.58
CA MET A 652 -12.98 21.64 16.85
C MET A 652 -14.31 22.34 16.61
N PHE A 653 -15.38 21.73 17.10
CA PHE A 653 -16.66 22.41 17.23
C PHE A 653 -16.68 23.15 18.57
N ALA A 654 -17.20 24.37 18.55
CA ALA A 654 -17.41 25.14 19.75
C ALA A 654 -18.71 25.95 19.67
N CYS A 655 -19.24 26.29 20.83
CA CYS A 655 -20.31 27.26 20.95
C CYS A 655 -20.05 28.19 22.12
N LYS A 656 -20.54 29.43 22.00
CA LYS A 656 -20.77 30.31 23.14
C LYS A 656 -22.23 30.69 23.18
N TYR A 657 -22.83 30.69 24.36
CA TYR A 657 -24.24 30.96 24.55
C TYR A 657 -24.50 31.53 25.95
N ARG A 658 -25.57 32.28 26.10
CA ARG A 658 -26.04 32.72 27.42
C ARG A 658 -26.95 31.63 27.98
N SER A 659 -26.62 31.13 29.17
CA SER A 659 -27.46 30.13 29.83
C SER A 659 -28.79 30.77 30.21
N VAL A 660 -29.90 30.16 29.79
CA VAL A 660 -31.23 30.49 30.30
C VAL A 660 -31.43 29.57 31.49
N LEU A 661 -31.46 30.14 32.70
CA LEU A 661 -31.81 29.40 33.92
C LEU A 661 -33.30 29.03 33.89
#